data_AF-A0A1I0BGG9-F1
#
_entry.id   AF-A0A1I0BGG9-F1
#
_cell.length_a   1.000
_cell.length_b   1.000
_cell.length_c   1.000
_cell.angle_alpha   90.00
_cell.angle_beta   90.00
_cell.angle_gamma   90.00
#
_symmetry.space_group_name_H-M   'P 1'
#
loop_
_entity.id
_entity.type
_entity.pdbx_description
1 polymer ?
#
loop_
_entity_poly.entity_id
_entity_poly.type
_entity_poly.pdbx_seq_one_letter_code
_entity_poly.pdbx_strand_id
1 'polypeptide(L)'
;MNVDFKSNPRVIANNYGNVSIMGEISELDLNTDYKITGIPTKNKYGTTYKVVSISRDKPVNQQETYQFLRTICTERQASELYLHYPNIIQMVLDNEDVDLSLVKGIKDVTFEKIKNKIIDNFMLIDLINEFKGYISLNVLRKMYSKYTSIEIVRKKIIQEPYKCMCSLSGIGFKSADELLLKLQKNRIVEFGYNLRTSLQRCRECILYNLTETENNGSTRINILKLLSIVKSVTPECSQHFFEAIKDDDIYYNKDKNNDVFVSRKVTYEAEMYIKYRINEALEINDIYEVNPENYRTIDEYELTDDQLSSIHNLCKSQFSILVGYSGTGKSFSAKAIINMLTDKSKWFALFAPTGKAAKVLSEYTGSKAETIHTGLGYQPPTWRYNSFNKLNCDVLIIDEFSMADVFLFKTVLEAIDFNITKLLVIGDPAQLPSVGCGNVMHDLLTSKKIPKTMLTKVFRYGEGGLMKVATDVRNCKLYLTKYDNKVTAFGENKDYLFMNYDKEAGLDCIKKVYAKTLERYSTSDVVVLSSYRKGDYGCININRLLQPIANKERKVSDIHIEAHNTNFYVNDIVMQTKNNRKAFLVSKGTMWGEDCYDFINEQTFIANGESGVIVDITKRGLIVIDFNGLLVGYEKTDMQNVELAYSCTLHKFQGSAAKVVILFTPSSHTYMLNSNLIYVGLTRMKEKCFHIGDLDTVNRAILKKENLSRNTWLNI
;
A
#
# COMPACT_ATOMS: atom_id res chain seq x y z
N MET A 1 20.96 16.86 33.06
CA MET A 1 20.61 16.13 34.30
C MET A 1 21.65 16.42 35.36
N ASN A 2 21.22 16.51 36.63
CA ASN A 2 22.12 16.56 37.77
C ASN A 2 22.55 15.12 38.07
N VAL A 3 23.86 14.87 38.10
CA VAL A 3 24.44 13.55 38.38
C VAL A 3 25.22 13.68 39.68
N ASP A 4 25.07 12.70 40.57
CA ASP A 4 25.96 12.59 41.70
C ASP A 4 27.35 12.10 41.22
N PHE A 5 28.25 13.06 41.01
CA PHE A 5 29.61 12.79 40.55
C PHE A 5 30.46 12.06 41.59
N LYS A 6 30.06 12.03 42.87
CA LYS A 6 30.79 11.27 43.92
C LYS A 6 30.57 9.77 43.78
N SER A 7 29.35 9.35 43.43
CA SER A 7 29.02 7.94 43.19
C SER A 7 29.38 7.47 41.77
N ASN A 8 29.63 8.39 40.83
CA ASN A 8 29.89 8.07 39.41
C ASN A 8 31.13 8.78 38.84
N PRO A 9 32.35 8.43 39.28
CA PRO A 9 33.59 9.14 38.95
C PRO A 9 34.02 9.04 37.47
N ARG A 10 33.38 8.16 36.68
CA ARG A 10 33.66 7.96 35.25
C ARG A 10 32.80 8.86 34.33
N VAL A 11 31.88 9.64 34.90
CA VAL A 11 30.96 10.50 34.14
C VAL A 11 31.59 11.88 33.94
N ILE A 12 31.64 12.33 32.70
CA ILE A 12 32.26 13.59 32.30
C ILE A 12 31.15 14.62 32.07
N ALA A 13 31.23 15.75 32.77
CA ALA A 13 30.33 16.88 32.56
C ALA A 13 30.57 17.52 31.18
N ASN A 14 29.51 18.06 30.57
CA ASN A 14 29.64 18.88 29.37
C ASN A 14 30.12 20.30 29.72
N ASN A 15 30.21 21.17 28.71
CA ASN A 15 30.71 22.54 28.85
C ASN A 15 29.86 23.43 29.79
N TYR A 16 28.69 22.96 30.20
CA TYR A 16 27.76 23.66 31.10
C TYR A 16 27.70 23.04 32.50
N GLY A 17 28.63 22.14 32.84
CA GLY A 17 28.72 21.52 34.17
C GLY A 17 27.62 20.50 34.46
N ASN A 18 26.84 20.08 33.46
CA ASN A 18 25.79 19.08 33.59
C ASN A 18 26.02 17.89 32.64
N VAL A 19 25.17 16.86 32.72
CA VAL A 19 25.22 15.72 31.80
C VAL A 19 24.05 15.78 30.82
N SER A 20 24.39 15.75 29.53
CA SER A 20 23.46 15.64 28.41
C SER A 20 23.40 14.21 27.89
N ILE A 21 22.19 13.74 27.57
CA ILE A 21 21.94 12.42 26.98
C ILE A 21 21.23 12.58 25.63
N MET A 22 21.38 11.60 24.75
CA MET A 22 20.73 11.57 23.43
C MET A 22 20.41 10.13 22.99
N GLY A 23 19.38 9.92 22.18
CA GLY A 23 19.02 8.58 21.67
C GLY A 23 17.51 8.43 21.45
N GLU A 24 17.07 7.20 21.16
CA GLU A 24 15.65 6.84 21.27
C GLU A 24 15.36 6.60 22.76
N ILE A 25 14.83 7.62 23.43
CA ILE A 25 14.57 7.61 24.87
C ILE A 25 13.10 7.98 25.06
N SER A 26 12.43 7.29 25.97
CA SER A 26 11.11 7.69 26.48
C SER A 26 11.19 9.10 27.07
N GLU A 27 10.06 9.82 27.13
CA GLU A 27 9.98 11.02 27.97
C GLU A 27 10.41 10.69 29.40
N LEU A 28 11.25 11.54 29.97
CA LEU A 28 11.78 11.40 31.32
C LEU A 28 11.09 12.40 32.24
N ASP A 29 10.74 11.95 33.44
CA ASP A 29 10.02 12.74 34.41
C ASP A 29 10.98 13.54 35.29
N LEU A 30 10.59 14.77 35.61
CA LEU A 30 11.33 15.62 36.55
C LEU A 30 11.20 15.06 37.97
N ASN A 31 12.29 15.14 38.75
CA ASN A 31 12.39 14.65 40.14
C ASN A 31 12.22 13.12 40.32
N THR A 32 12.42 12.34 39.26
CA THR A 32 12.46 10.87 39.33
C THR A 32 13.90 10.38 39.19
N ASP A 33 14.30 9.43 40.02
CA ASP A 33 15.62 8.81 39.95
C ASP A 33 15.67 7.75 38.85
N TYR A 34 16.65 7.88 37.94
CA TYR A 34 16.89 6.95 36.85
C TYR A 34 18.32 6.41 36.88
N LYS A 35 18.48 5.12 36.61
CA LYS A 35 19.75 4.45 36.33
C LYS A 35 19.97 4.46 34.82
N ILE A 36 21.01 5.16 34.35
CA ILE A 36 21.26 5.37 32.91
C ILE A 36 22.62 4.77 32.53
N THR A 37 22.63 3.91 31.52
CA THR A 37 23.84 3.45 30.84
C THR A 37 23.95 4.15 29.49
N GLY A 38 25.09 4.79 29.21
CA GLY A 38 25.29 5.50 27.94
C GLY A 38 26.73 5.46 27.43
N ILE A 39 26.89 5.58 26.11
CA ILE A 39 28.19 5.61 25.44
C ILE A 39 28.57 7.09 25.20
N PRO A 40 29.74 7.55 25.67
CA PRO A 40 30.16 8.94 25.47
C PRO A 40 30.37 9.26 23.99
N THR A 41 29.81 10.37 23.54
CA THR A 41 29.86 10.89 22.16
C THR A 41 30.13 12.39 22.19
N LYS A 42 30.88 12.94 21.22
CA LYS A 42 31.16 14.38 21.15
C LYS A 42 30.16 15.11 20.24
N ASN A 43 29.66 16.26 20.67
CA ASN A 43 28.90 17.20 19.84
C ASN A 43 29.42 18.64 20.03
N LYS A 44 28.78 19.63 19.38
CA LYS A 44 29.15 21.06 19.47
C LYS A 44 29.09 21.65 20.90
N TYR A 45 28.47 20.97 21.86
CA TYR A 45 28.27 21.41 23.24
C TYR A 45 29.11 20.62 24.28
N GLY A 46 30.02 19.74 23.81
CA GLY A 46 30.90 18.93 24.66
C GLY A 46 30.55 17.45 24.65
N THR A 47 30.81 16.76 25.77
CA THR A 47 30.53 15.33 25.94
C THR A 47 29.04 15.10 26.17
N THR A 48 28.39 14.30 25.33
CA THR A 48 26.99 13.86 25.46
C THR A 48 26.94 12.34 25.43
N TYR A 49 26.08 11.72 26.22
CA TYR A 49 25.99 10.25 26.28
C TYR A 49 24.86 9.75 25.40
N LYS A 50 25.18 8.87 24.43
CA LYS A 50 24.16 8.14 23.69
C LYS A 50 23.58 7.05 24.60
N VAL A 51 22.30 7.13 24.94
CA VAL A 51 21.67 6.20 25.89
C VAL A 51 21.59 4.81 25.28
N VAL A 52 22.09 3.84 26.04
CA VAL A 52 22.05 2.40 25.77
C VAL A 52 20.91 1.78 26.55
N SER A 53 20.76 2.13 27.84
CA SER A 53 19.64 1.73 28.67
C SER A 53 19.30 2.81 29.70
N ILE A 54 18.03 2.90 30.04
CA ILE A 54 17.52 3.73 31.13
C ILE A 54 16.54 2.89 31.93
N SER A 55 16.70 2.85 33.24
CA SER A 55 15.83 2.09 34.13
C SER A 55 15.48 2.89 35.37
N ARG A 56 14.37 2.52 35.98
CA ARG A 56 13.91 3.02 37.27
C ARG A 56 13.51 1.81 38.11
N ASP A 57 13.57 1.94 39.42
CA ASP A 57 13.22 0.83 40.29
C ASP A 57 11.71 0.53 40.22
N LYS A 58 11.34 -0.74 40.38
CA LYS A 58 9.94 -1.18 40.34
C LYS A 58 9.20 -0.57 41.55
N PRO A 59 8.00 -0.01 41.36
CA PRO A 59 7.14 0.41 42.47
C PRO A 59 6.91 -0.76 43.42
N VAL A 60 7.24 -0.57 44.69
CA VAL A 60 7.16 -1.60 45.73
C VAL A 60 5.89 -1.46 46.57
N ASN A 61 5.28 -0.28 46.56
CA ASN A 61 4.06 0.03 47.31
C ASN A 61 2.96 0.64 46.45
N GLN A 62 1.74 0.64 46.98
CA GLN A 62 0.54 1.12 46.28
C GLN A 62 0.61 2.61 45.91
N GLN A 63 1.32 3.43 46.70
CA GLN A 63 1.48 4.85 46.41
C GLN A 63 2.44 5.09 45.23
N GLU A 64 3.53 4.34 45.16
CA GLU A 64 4.48 4.36 44.05
C GLU A 64 3.85 3.84 42.76
N THR A 65 2.97 2.82 42.85
CA THR A 65 2.20 2.33 41.69
C THR A 65 1.31 3.45 41.14
N TYR A 66 0.57 4.14 42.01
CA TYR A 66 -0.27 5.26 41.60
C TYR A 66 0.55 6.42 41.02
N GLN A 67 1.67 6.79 41.65
CA GLN A 67 2.57 7.83 41.15
C GLN A 67 3.11 7.48 39.76
N PHE A 68 3.48 6.22 39.52
CA PHE A 68 3.86 5.78 38.19
C PHE A 68 2.72 5.85 37.18
N LEU A 69 1.52 5.37 37.53
CA LEU A 69 0.39 5.40 36.60
C LEU A 69 0.11 6.84 36.13
N ARG A 70 0.25 7.83 37.01
CA ARG A 70 0.12 9.26 36.66
C ARG A 70 1.19 9.76 35.69
N THR A 71 2.34 9.10 35.57
CA THR A 71 3.35 9.46 34.56
C THR A 71 3.04 8.87 33.19
N ILE A 72 2.31 7.76 33.12
CA ILE A 72 2.02 7.07 31.86
C ILE A 72 0.61 7.30 31.32
N CYS A 73 -0.35 7.74 32.14
CA CYS A 73 -1.72 8.04 31.74
C CYS A 73 -2.29 9.27 32.45
N THR A 74 -3.46 9.74 32.02
CA THR A 74 -4.09 10.92 32.64
C THR A 74 -4.45 10.66 34.09
N GLU A 75 -4.53 11.70 34.91
CA GLU A 75 -4.85 11.59 36.33
C GLU A 75 -6.15 10.81 36.61
N ARG A 76 -7.16 11.02 35.76
CA ARG A 76 -8.43 10.27 35.83
C ARG A 76 -8.23 8.77 35.53
N GLN A 77 -7.44 8.43 34.51
CA GLN A 77 -7.16 7.04 34.15
C GLN A 77 -6.30 6.34 35.20
N ALA A 78 -5.30 7.04 35.75
CA ALA A 78 -4.44 6.52 36.81
C ALA A 78 -5.25 6.23 38.07
N SER A 79 -6.18 7.11 38.43
CA SER A 79 -7.05 6.95 39.60
C SER A 79 -8.01 5.78 39.43
N GLU A 80 -8.59 5.63 38.24
CA GLU A 80 -9.55 4.55 37.99
C GLU A 80 -8.88 3.17 37.89
N LEU A 81 -7.70 3.08 37.25
CA LEU A 81 -6.90 1.85 37.26
C LEU A 81 -6.43 1.50 38.66
N TYR A 82 -5.99 2.49 39.43
CA TYR A 82 -5.56 2.30 40.81
C TYR A 82 -6.69 1.81 41.72
N LEU A 83 -7.89 2.40 41.58
CA LEU A 83 -9.05 2.06 42.40
C LEU A 83 -9.48 0.60 42.21
N HIS A 84 -9.49 0.12 40.97
CA HIS A 84 -9.97 -1.23 40.64
C HIS A 84 -8.84 -2.27 40.60
N TYR A 85 -7.60 -1.86 40.30
CA TYR A 85 -6.44 -2.74 40.12
C TYR A 85 -5.17 -2.13 40.75
N PRO A 86 -5.05 -2.11 42.10
CA PRO A 86 -3.89 -1.53 42.78
C PRO A 86 -2.56 -2.28 42.50
N ASN A 87 -2.62 -3.52 42.01
CA ASN A 87 -1.50 -4.35 41.57
C ASN A 87 -1.37 -4.41 40.03
N ILE A 88 -1.96 -3.47 39.28
CA ILE A 88 -2.02 -3.50 37.80
C ILE A 88 -0.67 -3.68 37.12
N ILE A 89 0.41 -3.12 37.69
CA ILE A 89 1.76 -3.31 37.16
C ILE A 89 2.13 -4.80 37.21
N GLN A 90 1.94 -5.45 38.36
CA GLN A 90 2.27 -6.86 38.53
C GLN A 90 1.38 -7.74 37.67
N MET A 91 0.07 -7.45 37.59
CA MET A 91 -0.85 -8.17 36.70
C MET A 91 -0.40 -8.09 35.23
N VAL A 92 0.04 -6.91 34.76
CA VAL A 92 0.58 -6.75 33.42
C VAL A 92 1.89 -7.51 33.23
N LEU A 93 2.74 -7.56 34.26
CA LEU A 93 4.00 -8.32 34.22
C LEU A 93 3.75 -9.84 34.18
N ASP A 94 2.75 -10.33 34.90
CA ASP A 94 2.42 -11.75 34.96
C ASP A 94 1.49 -12.19 33.82
N ASN A 95 1.17 -11.26 32.91
CA ASN A 95 0.25 -11.43 31.79
C ASN A 95 -1.14 -11.93 32.22
N GLU A 96 -1.62 -11.39 33.34
CA GLU A 96 -2.98 -11.60 33.86
C GLU A 96 -3.99 -10.74 33.10
N ASP A 97 -5.23 -11.24 32.99
CA ASP A 97 -6.32 -10.52 32.36
C ASP A 97 -6.88 -9.41 33.27
N VAL A 98 -7.24 -8.29 32.65
CA VAL A 98 -7.80 -7.11 33.33
C VAL A 98 -9.17 -6.82 32.73
N ASP A 99 -10.21 -6.89 33.57
CA ASP A 99 -11.58 -6.62 33.15
C ASP A 99 -11.81 -5.09 33.03
N LEU A 100 -11.74 -4.61 31.80
CA LEU A 100 -11.90 -3.19 31.48
C LEU A 100 -13.34 -2.69 31.64
N SER A 101 -14.34 -3.57 31.82
CA SER A 101 -15.71 -3.13 32.12
C SER A 101 -15.82 -2.43 33.47
N LEU A 102 -14.89 -2.72 34.38
CA LEU A 102 -14.81 -2.14 35.72
C LEU A 102 -14.13 -0.77 35.73
N VAL A 103 -13.43 -0.37 34.65
CA VAL A 103 -12.59 0.84 34.63
C VAL A 103 -13.17 1.90 33.69
N LYS A 104 -13.74 2.97 34.24
CA LYS A 104 -14.36 4.04 33.45
C LYS A 104 -13.35 4.86 32.66
N GLY A 105 -13.62 5.03 31.37
CA GLY A 105 -12.80 5.88 30.48
C GLY A 105 -11.55 5.20 29.92
N ILE A 106 -11.40 3.88 30.15
CA ILE A 106 -10.34 3.07 29.57
C ILE A 106 -10.97 1.94 28.76
N LYS A 107 -10.80 1.99 27.45
CA LYS A 107 -11.19 0.93 26.51
C LYS A 107 -9.96 0.13 26.09
N ASP A 108 -10.13 -1.00 25.41
CA ASP A 108 -9.06 -1.90 24.97
C ASP A 108 -7.87 -1.16 24.34
N VAL A 109 -8.14 -0.25 23.40
CA VAL A 109 -7.10 0.53 22.71
C VAL A 109 -6.31 1.43 23.65
N THR A 110 -6.97 2.02 24.64
CA THR A 110 -6.33 2.89 25.64
C THR A 110 -5.56 2.06 26.65
N PHE A 111 -6.13 0.95 27.10
CA PHE A 111 -5.46 0.03 28.01
C PHE A 111 -4.21 -0.58 27.38
N GLU A 112 -4.26 -0.98 26.11
CA GLU A 112 -3.10 -1.48 25.38
C GLU A 112 -1.95 -0.45 25.34
N LYS A 113 -2.25 0.84 25.17
CA LYS A 113 -1.21 1.89 25.26
C LYS A 113 -0.59 1.97 26.65
N ILE A 114 -1.38 1.82 27.70
CA ILE A 114 -0.91 1.83 29.09
C ILE A 114 -0.07 0.58 29.35
N LYS A 115 -0.58 -0.61 29.00
CA LYS A 115 0.10 -1.90 29.08
C LYS A 115 1.47 -1.86 28.40
N ASN A 116 1.55 -1.33 27.18
CA ASN A 116 2.82 -1.16 26.46
C ASN A 116 3.81 -0.25 27.19
N LYS A 117 3.36 0.86 27.79
CA LYS A 117 4.22 1.74 28.60
C LYS A 117 4.73 1.05 29.87
N ILE A 118 3.93 0.17 30.48
CA ILE A 118 4.34 -0.63 31.65
C ILE A 118 5.42 -1.64 31.24
N ILE A 119 5.19 -2.38 30.15
CA ILE A 119 6.13 -3.36 29.58
C ILE A 119 7.48 -2.68 29.24
N ASP A 120 7.46 -1.49 28.64
CA ASP A 120 8.67 -0.74 28.30
C ASP A 120 9.50 -0.38 29.54
N ASN A 121 8.84 0.03 30.62
CA ASN A 121 9.49 0.52 31.84
C ASN A 121 10.03 -0.59 32.75
N PHE A 122 9.58 -1.85 32.60
CA PHE A 122 9.91 -2.90 33.56
C PHE A 122 10.28 -4.26 32.97
N MET A 123 9.87 -4.57 31.73
CA MET A 123 10.14 -5.88 31.11
C MET A 123 11.23 -5.82 30.06
N LEU A 124 11.19 -4.82 29.17
CA LEU A 124 12.11 -4.78 28.03
C LEU A 124 13.50 -4.28 28.42
N ILE A 125 13.64 -3.55 29.53
CA ILE A 125 14.92 -3.06 30.03
C ILE A 125 15.87 -4.20 30.38
N ASP A 126 15.37 -5.29 30.98
CA ASP A 126 16.18 -6.47 31.29
C ASP A 126 16.78 -7.06 30.01
N LEU A 127 15.96 -7.15 28.96
CA LEU A 127 16.43 -7.57 27.63
C LEU A 127 17.40 -6.55 27.00
N ILE A 128 17.15 -5.25 27.13
CA ILE A 128 18.08 -4.21 26.63
C ILE A 128 19.45 -4.36 27.30
N ASN A 129 19.48 -4.54 28.62
CA ASN A 129 20.72 -4.72 29.38
C ASN A 129 21.42 -6.02 28.99
N GLU A 130 20.68 -7.12 28.88
CA GLU A 130 21.17 -8.43 28.45
C GLU A 130 21.82 -8.36 27.05
N PHE A 131 21.17 -7.67 26.11
CA PHE A 131 21.71 -7.44 24.77
C PHE A 131 22.64 -6.22 24.67
N LYS A 132 23.02 -5.59 25.80
CA LYS A 132 23.87 -4.39 25.89
C LYS A 132 23.47 -3.26 24.91
N GLY A 133 22.18 -3.10 24.66
CA GLY A 133 21.58 -2.14 23.73
C GLY A 133 21.94 -2.33 22.26
N TYR A 134 22.46 -3.50 21.85
CA TYR A 134 22.61 -3.82 20.43
C TYR A 134 21.26 -4.00 19.73
N ILE A 135 20.28 -4.56 20.44
CA ILE A 135 18.89 -4.67 19.97
C ILE A 135 18.13 -3.43 20.45
N SER A 136 17.51 -2.69 19.53
CA SER A 136 16.75 -1.49 19.89
C SER A 136 15.45 -1.85 20.61
N LEU A 137 14.96 -0.93 21.45
CA LEU A 137 13.69 -1.05 22.17
C LEU A 137 12.53 -1.39 21.21
N ASN A 138 12.50 -0.77 20.03
CA ASN A 138 11.47 -1.03 19.02
C ASN A 138 11.48 -2.48 18.50
N VAL A 139 12.65 -3.12 18.39
CA VAL A 139 12.75 -4.53 17.99
C VAL A 139 12.30 -5.44 19.13
N LEU A 140 12.70 -5.12 20.38
CA LEU A 140 12.29 -5.89 21.56
C LEU A 140 10.78 -5.82 21.80
N ARG A 141 10.15 -4.65 21.59
CA ARG A 141 8.69 -4.49 21.59
C ARG A 141 8.02 -5.44 20.59
N LYS A 142 8.53 -5.50 19.36
CA LYS A 142 8.00 -6.38 18.32
C LYS A 142 8.15 -7.87 18.67
N MET A 143 9.26 -8.24 19.29
CA MET A 143 9.47 -9.60 19.79
C MET A 143 8.46 -9.93 20.88
N TYR A 144 8.33 -9.06 21.88
CA TYR A 144 7.41 -9.25 22.98
C TYR A 144 5.96 -9.28 22.51
N SER A 145 5.53 -8.41 21.61
CA SER A 145 4.17 -8.43 21.06
C SER A 145 3.85 -9.73 20.29
N LYS A 146 4.88 -10.42 19.78
CA LYS A 146 4.72 -11.64 19.00
C LYS A 146 4.70 -12.90 19.87
N TYR A 147 5.56 -12.95 20.89
CA TYR A 147 5.77 -14.14 21.71
C TYR A 147 5.16 -14.03 23.11
N THR A 148 4.73 -12.83 23.52
CA THR A 148 4.02 -12.48 24.77
C THR A 148 4.69 -12.98 26.04
N SER A 149 5.97 -13.35 25.97
CA SER A 149 6.78 -13.82 27.10
C SER A 149 8.27 -13.56 26.84
N ILE A 150 8.93 -12.95 27.81
CA ILE A 150 10.37 -12.65 27.78
C ILE A 150 11.18 -13.95 27.67
N GLU A 151 10.79 -14.99 28.40
CA GLU A 151 11.49 -16.27 28.39
C GLU A 151 11.40 -16.94 27.02
N ILE A 152 10.24 -16.86 26.37
CA ILE A 152 10.05 -17.36 25.00
C ILE A 152 10.92 -16.55 24.03
N VAL A 153 10.99 -15.22 24.18
CA VAL A 153 11.87 -14.36 23.38
C VAL A 153 13.35 -14.79 23.53
N ARG A 154 13.83 -14.98 24.76
CA ARG A 154 15.20 -15.45 25.06
C ARG A 154 15.47 -16.82 24.43
N LYS A 155 14.53 -17.76 24.60
CA LYS A 155 14.65 -19.09 24.02
C LYS A 155 14.71 -19.04 22.50
N LYS A 156 13.82 -18.25 21.86
CA LYS A 156 13.74 -18.14 20.41
C LYS A 156 14.93 -17.43 19.79
N ILE A 157 15.48 -16.39 20.42
CA ILE A 157 16.66 -15.71 19.89
C ILE A 157 17.90 -16.62 19.95
N ILE A 158 18.00 -17.52 20.93
CA ILE A 158 19.13 -18.45 21.05
C ILE A 158 18.95 -19.66 20.11
N GLN A 159 17.77 -20.30 20.12
CA GLN A 159 17.54 -21.54 19.36
C GLN A 159 17.33 -21.31 17.87
N GLU A 160 16.61 -20.24 17.51
CA GLU A 160 16.26 -19.93 16.13
C GLU A 160 16.45 -18.42 15.81
N PRO A 161 17.65 -17.84 15.98
CA PRO A 161 17.91 -16.40 15.87
C PRO A 161 17.39 -15.77 14.57
N TYR A 162 17.69 -16.37 13.41
CA TYR A 162 17.28 -15.78 12.13
C TYR A 162 15.77 -15.83 11.93
N LYS A 163 15.12 -16.98 12.20
CA LYS A 163 13.66 -17.11 12.14
C LYS A 163 12.97 -16.14 13.10
N CYS A 164 13.50 -16.02 14.33
CA CYS A 164 13.00 -15.09 15.34
C CYS A 164 13.02 -13.65 14.80
N MET A 165 14.16 -13.19 14.28
CA MET A 165 14.34 -11.82 13.78
C MET A 165 13.57 -11.53 12.48
N CYS A 166 13.72 -12.39 11.45
CA CYS A 166 13.12 -12.18 10.13
C CYS A 166 11.60 -12.26 10.14
N SER A 167 11.02 -12.92 11.14
CA SER A 167 9.57 -13.04 11.28
C SER A 167 8.90 -11.82 11.95
N LEU A 168 9.68 -10.79 12.30
CA LEU A 168 9.20 -9.54 12.87
C LEU A 168 8.91 -8.52 11.77
N SER A 169 7.75 -7.86 11.85
CA SER A 169 7.35 -6.85 10.86
C SER A 169 8.39 -5.73 10.74
N GLY A 170 8.85 -5.47 9.50
CA GLY A 170 9.82 -4.41 9.18
C GLY A 170 11.29 -4.75 9.47
N ILE A 171 11.62 -5.99 9.81
CA ILE A 171 13.01 -6.45 9.93
C ILE A 171 13.30 -7.45 8.80
N GLY A 172 14.02 -7.01 7.79
CA GLY A 172 14.47 -7.87 6.69
C GLY A 172 15.70 -8.71 7.07
N PHE A 173 15.96 -9.77 6.29
CA PHE A 173 17.10 -10.67 6.51
C PHE A 173 18.43 -9.93 6.61
N LYS A 174 18.70 -8.94 5.76
CA LYS A 174 19.97 -8.18 5.77
C LYS A 174 20.22 -7.47 7.11
N SER A 175 19.18 -6.83 7.66
CA SER A 175 19.26 -6.14 8.95
C SER A 175 19.40 -7.14 10.10
N ALA A 176 18.70 -8.28 10.03
CA ALA A 176 18.83 -9.37 11.00
C ALA A 176 20.25 -9.98 10.97
N ASP A 177 20.78 -10.29 9.78
CA ASP A 177 22.12 -10.87 9.57
C ASP A 177 23.21 -9.96 10.16
N GLU A 178 23.16 -8.66 9.86
CA GLU A 178 24.11 -7.70 10.42
C GLU A 178 24.07 -7.65 11.95
N LEU A 179 22.87 -7.63 12.53
CA LEU A 179 22.69 -7.57 13.99
C LEU A 179 23.16 -8.86 14.67
N LEU A 180 22.72 -10.02 14.19
CA LEU A 180 23.02 -11.33 14.78
C LEU A 180 24.51 -11.64 14.71
N LEU A 181 25.17 -11.33 13.58
CA LEU A 181 26.62 -11.50 13.46
C LEU A 181 27.39 -10.55 14.38
N LYS A 182 26.90 -9.33 14.62
CA LYS A 182 27.49 -8.42 15.62
C LYS A 182 27.32 -8.96 17.04
N LEU A 183 26.15 -9.50 17.39
CA LEU A 183 25.90 -10.10 18.71
C LEU A 183 26.85 -11.27 18.98
N GLN A 184 27.04 -12.16 18.00
CA GLN A 184 27.98 -13.27 18.12
C GLN A 184 29.44 -12.80 18.16
N LYS A 185 29.84 -11.90 17.27
CA LYS A 185 31.21 -11.37 17.21
C LYS A 185 31.64 -10.69 18.51
N ASN A 186 30.72 -9.95 19.13
CA ASN A 186 30.98 -9.23 20.38
C ASN A 186 30.70 -10.07 21.63
N ARG A 187 30.41 -11.38 21.47
CA ARG A 187 30.11 -12.32 22.56
C ARG A 187 29.03 -11.79 23.52
N ILE A 188 27.99 -11.17 22.95
CA ILE A 188 26.84 -10.67 23.70
C ILE A 188 25.88 -11.82 23.99
N VAL A 189 25.66 -12.67 22.99
CA VAL A 189 24.80 -13.85 23.08
C VAL A 189 25.60 -15.06 22.65
N GLU A 190 25.56 -16.12 23.45
CA GLU A 190 26.19 -17.39 23.16
C GLU A 190 25.17 -18.32 22.49
N PHE A 191 25.24 -18.42 21.17
CA PHE A 191 24.30 -19.23 20.37
C PHE A 191 24.63 -20.73 20.36
N GLY A 192 25.83 -21.11 20.78
CA GLY A 192 26.29 -22.51 20.76
C GLY A 192 26.77 -23.05 19.40
N TYR A 193 26.70 -22.25 18.33
CA TYR A 193 27.18 -22.62 16.98
C TYR A 193 27.55 -21.37 16.18
N ASN A 194 28.32 -21.53 15.08
CA ASN A 194 28.70 -20.41 14.21
C ASN A 194 27.51 -19.98 13.32
N LEU A 195 26.98 -18.78 13.55
CA LEU A 195 25.85 -18.26 12.77
C LEU A 195 26.21 -18.03 11.30
N ARG A 196 27.45 -17.62 11.01
CA ARG A 196 27.91 -17.27 9.66
C ARG A 196 27.84 -18.46 8.69
N THR A 197 28.08 -19.68 9.18
CA THR A 197 28.06 -20.91 8.39
C THR A 197 26.81 -21.75 8.63
N SER A 198 25.85 -21.27 9.43
CA SER A 198 24.70 -22.06 9.85
C SER A 198 23.70 -22.35 8.72
N LEU A 199 23.07 -23.53 8.77
CA LEU A 199 21.93 -23.90 7.92
C LEU A 199 20.79 -22.88 8.06
N GLN A 200 20.54 -22.39 9.27
CA GLN A 200 19.47 -21.43 9.52
C GLN A 200 19.67 -20.10 8.78
N ARG A 201 20.91 -19.59 8.73
CA ARG A 201 21.26 -18.39 7.94
C ARG A 201 20.95 -18.61 6.47
N CYS A 202 21.34 -19.77 5.92
CA CYS A 202 21.09 -20.12 4.52
C CYS A 202 19.58 -20.19 4.22
N ARG A 203 18.82 -20.88 5.07
CA ARG A 203 17.37 -21.04 4.93
C ARG A 203 16.63 -19.70 4.94
N GLU A 204 16.93 -18.83 5.90
CA GLU A 204 16.27 -17.53 6.01
C GLU A 204 16.70 -16.57 4.89
N CYS A 205 17.93 -16.71 4.39
CA CYS A 205 18.36 -16.04 3.16
C CYS A 205 17.52 -16.49 1.95
N ILE A 206 17.25 -17.79 1.81
CA ILE A 206 16.39 -18.31 0.74
C ILE A 206 14.97 -17.74 0.87
N LEU A 207 14.32 -17.89 2.04
CA LEU A 207 12.96 -17.40 2.27
C LEU A 207 12.83 -15.88 2.03
N TYR A 208 13.82 -15.10 2.44
CA TYR A 208 13.89 -13.68 2.14
C TYR A 208 13.93 -13.40 0.64
N ASN A 209 14.78 -14.10 -0.12
CA ASN A 209 14.85 -13.91 -1.57
C ASN A 209 13.58 -14.40 -2.30
N LEU A 210 12.89 -15.41 -1.77
CA LEU A 210 11.58 -15.81 -2.29
C LEU A 210 10.51 -14.73 -2.00
N THR A 211 10.55 -14.12 -0.81
CA THR A 211 9.69 -12.96 -0.48
C THR A 211 10.00 -11.75 -1.36
N GLU A 212 11.28 -11.49 -1.66
CA GLU A 212 11.67 -10.44 -2.61
C GLU A 212 11.22 -10.77 -4.04
N THR A 213 11.16 -12.05 -4.41
CA THR A 213 10.61 -12.48 -5.69
C THR A 213 9.11 -12.15 -5.78
N GLU A 214 8.37 -12.39 -4.68
CA GLU A 214 6.96 -12.00 -4.53
C GLU A 214 6.76 -10.49 -4.58
N ASN A 215 7.60 -9.73 -3.89
CA ASN A 215 7.59 -8.26 -3.93
C ASN A 215 7.87 -7.70 -5.33
N ASN A 216 8.57 -8.46 -6.18
CA ASN A 216 8.80 -8.14 -7.59
C ASN A 216 7.74 -8.75 -8.53
N GLY A 217 6.62 -9.23 -7.99
CA GLY A 217 5.45 -9.69 -8.73
C GLY A 217 5.49 -11.15 -9.18
N SER A 218 6.62 -11.87 -9.08
CA SER A 218 6.69 -13.30 -9.47
C SER A 218 6.37 -14.20 -8.28
N THR A 219 5.75 -15.36 -8.50
CA THR A 219 5.53 -16.34 -7.41
C THR A 219 6.64 -17.38 -7.33
N ARG A 220 7.46 -17.51 -8.39
CA ARG A 220 8.55 -18.49 -8.46
C ARG A 220 9.81 -17.94 -9.11
N ILE A 221 10.96 -18.53 -8.77
CA ILE A 221 12.28 -18.20 -9.31
C ILE A 221 13.01 -19.48 -9.73
N ASN A 222 13.80 -19.42 -10.81
CA ASN A 222 14.64 -20.53 -11.24
C ASN A 222 15.69 -20.85 -10.16
N ILE A 223 15.88 -22.15 -9.86
CA ILE A 223 16.76 -22.60 -8.76
C ILE A 223 18.21 -22.15 -8.94
N LEU A 224 18.72 -22.09 -10.17
CA LEU A 224 20.11 -21.70 -10.45
C LEU A 224 20.31 -20.20 -10.20
N LYS A 225 19.30 -19.39 -10.54
CA LYS A 225 19.29 -17.96 -10.25
C LYS A 225 19.21 -17.71 -8.74
N LEU A 226 18.41 -18.48 -8.01
CA LEU A 226 18.33 -18.38 -6.56
C LEU A 226 19.66 -18.79 -5.89
N LEU A 227 20.28 -19.87 -6.37
CA LEU A 227 21.58 -20.34 -5.88
C LEU A 227 22.68 -19.28 -6.09
N SER A 228 22.72 -18.61 -7.25
CA SER A 228 23.71 -17.57 -7.50
C SER A 228 23.55 -16.36 -6.58
N ILE A 229 22.31 -15.96 -6.28
CA ILE A 229 22.01 -14.91 -5.31
C ILE A 229 22.48 -15.32 -3.92
N VAL A 230 22.14 -16.52 -3.45
CA VAL A 230 22.56 -17.01 -2.12
C VAL A 230 24.08 -17.11 -2.01
N LYS A 231 24.78 -17.57 -3.05
CA LYS A 231 26.25 -17.58 -3.09
C LYS A 231 26.85 -16.18 -3.01
N SER A 232 26.18 -15.17 -3.57
CA SER A 232 26.64 -13.78 -3.51
C SER A 232 26.36 -13.11 -2.16
N VAL A 233 25.18 -13.34 -1.57
CA VAL A 233 24.75 -12.66 -0.34
C VAL A 233 25.31 -13.34 0.90
N THR A 234 25.34 -14.68 0.93
CA THR A 234 25.78 -15.49 2.07
C THR A 234 26.71 -16.63 1.61
N PRO A 235 27.91 -16.32 1.09
CA PRO A 235 28.82 -17.32 0.55
C PRO A 235 29.17 -18.41 1.58
N GLU A 236 29.34 -18.04 2.85
CA GLU A 236 29.88 -18.94 3.89
C GLU A 236 28.90 -20.03 4.34
N CYS A 237 27.59 -19.86 4.11
CA CYS A 237 26.60 -20.90 4.39
C CYS A 237 25.96 -21.47 3.12
N SER A 238 26.44 -21.08 1.93
CA SER A 238 25.86 -21.48 0.63
C SER A 238 25.95 -22.99 0.36
N GLN A 239 26.86 -23.70 1.01
CA GLN A 239 26.96 -25.16 0.97
C GLN A 239 25.69 -25.87 1.45
N HIS A 240 24.92 -25.23 2.35
CA HIS A 240 23.69 -25.78 2.90
C HIS A 240 22.47 -25.57 1.99
N PHE A 241 22.62 -24.99 0.80
CA PHE A 241 21.48 -24.61 -0.05
C PHE A 241 20.52 -25.77 -0.36
N PHE A 242 21.04 -26.93 -0.75
CA PHE A 242 20.22 -28.09 -1.10
C PHE A 242 19.58 -28.78 0.11
N GLU A 243 20.12 -28.55 1.30
CA GLU A 243 19.51 -28.98 2.56
C GLU A 243 18.39 -27.99 2.96
N ALA A 244 18.69 -26.68 2.89
CA ALA A 244 17.78 -25.61 3.25
C ALA A 244 16.53 -25.52 2.36
N ILE A 245 16.61 -25.87 1.08
CA ILE A 245 15.47 -25.85 0.16
C ILE A 245 14.43 -26.95 0.45
N LYS A 246 14.79 -27.98 1.23
CA LYS A 246 13.87 -29.06 1.64
C LYS A 246 13.00 -28.68 2.83
N ASP A 247 13.09 -27.43 3.30
CA ASP A 247 12.25 -26.92 4.38
C ASP A 247 10.76 -26.94 4.00
N ASP A 248 9.90 -27.20 4.99
CA ASP A 248 8.45 -27.34 4.79
C ASP A 248 7.79 -26.08 4.24
N ASP A 249 8.37 -24.89 4.43
CA ASP A 249 7.84 -23.62 3.93
C ASP A 249 8.22 -23.35 2.45
N ILE A 250 9.00 -24.23 1.82
CA ILE A 250 9.52 -24.07 0.47
C ILE A 250 8.96 -25.15 -0.46
N TYR A 251 8.54 -24.75 -1.65
CA TYR A 251 8.13 -25.66 -2.71
C TYR A 251 9.08 -25.55 -3.90
N TYR A 252 9.43 -26.68 -4.51
CA TYR A 252 10.17 -26.71 -5.75
C TYR A 252 9.66 -27.81 -6.68
N ASN A 253 9.62 -27.52 -7.98
CA ASN A 253 9.26 -28.51 -9.00
C ASN A 253 9.85 -28.13 -10.36
N LYS A 254 9.85 -29.08 -11.29
CA LYS A 254 10.15 -28.84 -12.70
C LYS A 254 8.95 -28.20 -13.39
N ASP A 255 9.21 -27.28 -14.29
CA ASP A 255 8.21 -26.79 -15.23
C ASP A 255 8.11 -27.69 -16.47
N LYS A 256 7.34 -27.26 -17.48
CA LYS A 256 7.14 -28.00 -18.73
C LYS A 256 8.42 -28.14 -19.56
N ASN A 257 9.41 -27.28 -19.35
CA ASN A 257 10.70 -27.27 -20.05
C ASN A 257 11.80 -28.02 -19.27
N ASN A 258 11.43 -28.76 -18.22
CA ASN A 258 12.34 -29.42 -17.28
C ASN A 258 13.22 -28.47 -16.44
N ASP A 259 12.94 -27.16 -16.44
CA ASP A 259 13.61 -26.20 -15.58
C ASP A 259 13.05 -26.27 -14.16
N VAL A 260 13.94 -26.28 -13.16
CA VAL A 260 13.53 -26.33 -11.75
C VAL A 260 13.27 -24.92 -11.22
N PHE A 261 12.07 -24.71 -10.70
CA PHE A 261 11.64 -23.48 -10.05
C PHE A 261 11.37 -23.71 -8.57
N VAL A 262 11.53 -22.66 -7.79
CA VAL A 262 11.37 -22.63 -6.33
C VAL A 262 10.45 -21.47 -5.95
N SER A 263 9.59 -21.68 -4.96
CA SER A 263 8.69 -20.66 -4.41
C SER A 263 8.46 -20.89 -2.92
N ARG A 264 7.83 -19.93 -2.26
CA ARG A 264 7.22 -20.21 -0.95
C ARG A 264 6.06 -21.18 -1.16
N LYS A 265 5.93 -22.15 -0.24
CA LYS A 265 4.89 -23.18 -0.33
C LYS A 265 3.49 -22.58 -0.25
N VAL A 266 3.27 -21.64 0.66
CA VAL A 266 1.98 -20.93 0.82
C VAL A 266 1.51 -20.24 -0.47
N THR A 267 2.44 -19.73 -1.27
CA THR A 267 2.14 -19.03 -2.54
C THR A 267 1.80 -20.03 -3.64
N TYR A 268 2.54 -21.14 -3.70
CA TYR A 268 2.20 -22.26 -4.59
C TYR A 268 0.83 -22.85 -4.27
N GLU A 269 0.54 -23.10 -2.99
CA GLU A 269 -0.75 -23.63 -2.53
C GLU A 269 -1.90 -22.68 -2.89
N ALA A 270 -1.69 -21.36 -2.80
CA ALA A 270 -2.68 -20.38 -3.20
C ALA A 270 -2.98 -20.44 -4.72
N GLU A 271 -1.97 -20.56 -5.57
CA GLU A 271 -2.16 -20.74 -7.01
C GLU A 271 -2.86 -22.06 -7.35
N MET A 272 -2.51 -23.15 -6.66
CA MET A 272 -3.18 -24.45 -6.85
C MET A 272 -4.64 -24.41 -6.40
N TYR A 273 -4.93 -23.72 -5.30
CA TYR A 273 -6.30 -23.50 -4.84
C TYR A 273 -7.14 -22.74 -5.86
N ILE A 274 -6.60 -21.64 -6.43
CA ILE A 274 -7.26 -20.89 -7.50
C ILE A 274 -7.57 -21.80 -8.69
N LYS A 275 -6.57 -22.56 -9.14
CA LYS A 275 -6.74 -23.50 -10.25
C LYS A 275 -7.82 -24.53 -9.97
N TYR A 276 -7.82 -25.13 -8.78
CA TYR A 276 -8.79 -26.13 -8.36
C TYR A 276 -10.22 -25.57 -8.38
N ARG A 277 -10.44 -24.41 -7.73
CA ARG A 277 -11.76 -23.77 -7.65
C ARG A 277 -12.29 -23.31 -9.01
N ILE A 278 -11.41 -22.87 -9.91
CA ILE A 278 -11.83 -22.53 -11.28
C ILE A 278 -12.23 -23.77 -12.06
N ASN A 279 -11.50 -24.88 -11.96
CA ASN A 279 -11.90 -26.11 -12.64
C ASN A 279 -13.25 -26.62 -12.11
N GLU A 280 -13.47 -26.57 -10.80
CA GLU A 280 -14.78 -26.86 -10.18
C GLU A 280 -15.89 -26.00 -10.80
N ALA A 281 -15.69 -24.68 -10.90
CA ALA A 281 -16.65 -23.78 -11.53
C ALA A 281 -16.97 -24.14 -12.99
N LEU A 282 -15.95 -24.54 -13.75
CA LEU A 282 -16.11 -24.89 -15.17
C LEU A 282 -16.82 -26.23 -15.40
N GLU A 283 -16.89 -27.10 -14.39
CA GLU A 283 -17.60 -28.38 -14.44
C GLU A 283 -19.11 -28.24 -14.10
N ILE A 284 -19.50 -27.15 -13.44
CA ILE A 284 -20.89 -26.90 -13.05
C ILE A 284 -21.68 -26.35 -14.24
N ASN A 285 -22.77 -27.05 -14.58
CA ASN A 285 -23.70 -26.65 -15.63
C ASN A 285 -25.01 -26.13 -15.02
N ASP A 286 -25.03 -24.83 -14.71
CA ASP A 286 -26.23 -24.09 -14.30
C ASP A 286 -26.41 -22.91 -15.26
N ILE A 287 -27.54 -22.90 -15.97
CA ILE A 287 -27.79 -21.99 -17.08
C ILE A 287 -28.91 -21.03 -16.72
N TYR A 288 -28.67 -19.74 -16.88
CA TYR A 288 -29.72 -18.74 -16.81
C TYR A 288 -30.38 -18.60 -18.18
N GLU A 289 -31.66 -18.97 -18.28
CA GLU A 289 -32.44 -18.83 -19.51
C GLU A 289 -32.81 -17.36 -19.74
N VAL A 290 -31.98 -16.68 -20.52
CA VAL A 290 -32.11 -15.26 -20.85
C VAL A 290 -31.80 -15.08 -22.33
N ASN A 291 -32.64 -14.31 -23.03
CA ASN A 291 -32.32 -13.80 -24.37
C ASN A 291 -31.48 -12.51 -24.23
N PRO A 292 -30.19 -12.50 -24.61
CA PRO A 292 -29.33 -11.32 -24.49
C PRO A 292 -29.85 -10.12 -25.28
N GLU A 293 -30.58 -10.34 -26.37
CA GLU A 293 -31.14 -9.28 -27.22
C GLU A 293 -32.06 -8.32 -26.48
N ASN A 294 -32.74 -8.81 -25.42
CA ASN A 294 -33.60 -7.97 -24.59
C ASN A 294 -32.81 -6.85 -23.87
N TYR A 295 -31.48 -6.96 -23.81
CA TYR A 295 -30.57 -6.05 -23.12
C TYR A 295 -29.60 -5.34 -24.08
N ARG A 296 -29.89 -5.34 -25.39
CA ARG A 296 -29.03 -4.73 -26.41
C ARG A 296 -28.94 -3.21 -26.30
N THR A 297 -29.94 -2.54 -25.73
CA THR A 297 -29.98 -1.07 -25.64
C THR A 297 -29.77 -0.60 -24.20
N ILE A 298 -28.82 0.31 -23.98
CA ILE A 298 -28.52 0.93 -22.67
C ILE A 298 -28.38 2.43 -22.87
N ASP A 299 -29.19 3.22 -22.15
CA ASP A 299 -29.16 4.69 -22.18
C ASP A 299 -29.09 5.27 -23.62
N GLU A 300 -29.94 4.78 -24.52
CA GLU A 300 -30.00 5.16 -25.95
C GLU A 300 -28.86 4.62 -26.84
N TYR A 301 -27.90 3.88 -26.28
CA TYR A 301 -26.82 3.26 -27.03
C TYR A 301 -27.08 1.77 -27.30
N GLU A 302 -26.80 1.35 -28.52
CA GLU A 302 -26.85 -0.05 -28.94
C GLU A 302 -25.51 -0.75 -28.67
N LEU A 303 -25.54 -1.83 -27.92
CA LEU A 303 -24.37 -2.66 -27.63
C LEU A 303 -23.95 -3.44 -28.88
N THR A 304 -22.63 -3.61 -29.04
CA THR A 304 -22.10 -4.52 -30.07
C THR A 304 -22.35 -5.98 -29.73
N ASP A 305 -22.27 -6.87 -30.72
CA ASP A 305 -22.39 -8.31 -30.49
C ASP A 305 -21.32 -8.84 -29.53
N ASP A 306 -20.10 -8.30 -29.60
CA ASP A 306 -19.04 -8.59 -28.62
C ASP A 306 -19.48 -8.22 -27.20
N GLN A 307 -20.09 -7.04 -27.01
CA GLN A 307 -20.58 -6.59 -25.70
C GLN A 307 -21.71 -7.47 -25.19
N LEU A 308 -22.65 -7.87 -26.06
CA LEU A 308 -23.74 -8.78 -25.70
C LEU A 308 -23.28 -10.20 -25.38
N SER A 309 -22.20 -10.67 -26.00
CA SER A 309 -21.63 -11.99 -25.69
C SER A 309 -21.24 -12.14 -24.21
N SER A 310 -21.00 -11.03 -23.50
CA SER A 310 -20.72 -11.06 -22.06
C SER A 310 -21.90 -11.55 -21.23
N ILE A 311 -23.13 -11.17 -21.59
CA ILE A 311 -24.37 -11.68 -20.98
C ILE A 311 -24.49 -13.17 -21.24
N HIS A 312 -24.28 -13.59 -22.49
CA HIS A 312 -24.34 -15.00 -22.88
C HIS A 312 -23.34 -15.86 -22.08
N ASN A 313 -22.09 -15.42 -21.95
CA ASN A 313 -21.05 -16.16 -21.23
C ASN A 313 -21.33 -16.25 -19.73
N LEU A 314 -21.82 -15.17 -19.12
CA LEU A 314 -22.24 -15.17 -17.72
C LEU A 314 -23.41 -16.15 -17.50
N CYS A 315 -24.41 -16.15 -18.38
CA CYS A 315 -25.57 -17.03 -18.25
C CYS A 315 -25.22 -18.52 -18.38
N LYS A 316 -24.15 -18.87 -19.12
CA LYS A 316 -23.80 -20.27 -19.42
C LYS A 316 -22.68 -20.87 -18.56
N SER A 317 -21.97 -20.08 -17.76
CA SER A 317 -20.83 -20.57 -16.98
C SER A 317 -20.82 -20.00 -15.57
N GLN A 318 -20.28 -20.76 -14.60
CA GLN A 318 -20.07 -20.25 -13.24
C GLN A 318 -18.89 -19.30 -13.14
N PHE A 319 -17.97 -19.32 -14.11
CA PHE A 319 -16.85 -18.39 -14.14
C PHE A 319 -16.60 -17.88 -15.55
N SER A 320 -16.64 -16.56 -15.71
CA SER A 320 -16.43 -15.91 -17.01
C SER A 320 -15.62 -14.64 -16.88
N ILE A 321 -15.00 -14.24 -18.00
CA ILE A 321 -14.11 -13.07 -18.06
C ILE A 321 -14.65 -12.10 -19.10
N LEU A 322 -14.83 -10.83 -18.71
CA LEU A 322 -15.05 -9.72 -19.63
C LEU A 322 -13.77 -8.87 -19.69
N VAL A 323 -13.12 -8.91 -20.84
CA VAL A 323 -11.93 -8.10 -21.12
C VAL A 323 -12.19 -7.07 -22.18
N GLY A 324 -11.53 -5.93 -22.04
CA GLY A 324 -11.55 -4.90 -23.04
C GLY A 324 -10.51 -3.85 -22.72
N TYR A 325 -9.96 -3.24 -23.76
CA TYR A 325 -9.04 -2.12 -23.59
C TYR A 325 -9.77 -0.89 -23.00
N SER A 326 -9.03 0.08 -22.51
CA SER A 326 -9.62 1.33 -22.04
C SER A 326 -10.46 1.99 -23.15
N GLY A 327 -11.71 2.32 -22.85
CA GLY A 327 -12.63 2.94 -23.80
C GLY A 327 -13.41 2.01 -24.73
N THR A 328 -13.38 0.69 -24.54
CA THR A 328 -14.14 -0.28 -25.36
C THR A 328 -15.59 -0.51 -24.91
N GLY A 329 -16.08 0.24 -23.92
CA GLY A 329 -17.45 0.10 -23.43
C GLY A 329 -17.69 -1.03 -22.41
N LYS A 330 -16.68 -1.45 -21.65
CA LYS A 330 -16.84 -2.43 -20.55
C LYS A 330 -17.94 -2.03 -19.56
N SER A 331 -18.01 -0.76 -19.20
CA SER A 331 -19.03 -0.22 -18.28
C SER A 331 -20.45 -0.38 -18.82
N PHE A 332 -20.66 -0.25 -20.13
CA PHE A 332 -21.96 -0.49 -20.77
C PHE A 332 -22.34 -1.98 -20.73
N SER A 333 -21.39 -2.89 -21.00
CA SER A 333 -21.61 -4.33 -20.84
C SER A 333 -21.96 -4.71 -19.40
N ALA A 334 -21.24 -4.14 -18.42
CA ALA A 334 -21.52 -4.38 -17.01
C ALA A 334 -22.92 -3.86 -16.61
N LYS A 335 -23.33 -2.68 -17.09
CA LYS A 335 -24.68 -2.15 -16.87
C LYS A 335 -25.77 -3.04 -17.50
N ALA A 336 -25.53 -3.55 -18.70
CA ALA A 336 -26.46 -4.49 -19.34
C ALA A 336 -26.63 -5.80 -18.54
N ILE A 337 -25.53 -6.32 -18.01
CA ILE A 337 -25.56 -7.48 -17.11
C ILE A 337 -26.36 -7.16 -15.83
N ILE A 338 -26.15 -5.99 -15.22
CA ILE A 338 -26.86 -5.60 -13.99
C ILE A 338 -28.36 -5.42 -14.24
N ASN A 339 -28.74 -4.80 -15.36
CA ASN A 339 -30.15 -4.68 -15.77
C ASN A 339 -30.77 -6.08 -15.93
N MET A 340 -30.05 -7.00 -16.59
CA MET A 340 -30.48 -8.39 -16.75
C MET A 340 -30.67 -9.12 -15.40
N LEU A 341 -29.72 -8.98 -14.47
CA LEU A 341 -29.82 -9.60 -13.16
C LEU A 341 -30.98 -9.02 -12.35
N THR A 342 -31.20 -7.70 -12.44
CA THR A 342 -32.31 -7.01 -11.77
C THR A 342 -33.66 -7.50 -12.29
N ASP A 343 -33.84 -7.54 -13.61
CA ASP A 343 -35.05 -8.05 -14.25
C ASP A 343 -35.35 -9.51 -13.89
N LYS A 344 -34.29 -10.31 -13.73
CA LYS A 344 -34.38 -11.72 -13.34
C LYS A 344 -34.42 -11.94 -11.83
N SER A 345 -34.49 -10.87 -11.03
CA SER A 345 -34.53 -10.91 -9.56
C SER A 345 -33.36 -11.70 -8.95
N LYS A 346 -32.18 -11.61 -9.57
CA LYS A 346 -30.94 -12.23 -9.10
C LYS A 346 -30.18 -11.26 -8.21
N TRP A 347 -29.74 -11.75 -7.06
CA TRP A 347 -28.97 -10.98 -6.09
C TRP A 347 -27.52 -10.90 -6.54
N PHE A 348 -26.96 -9.70 -6.62
CA PHE A 348 -25.59 -9.50 -7.07
C PHE A 348 -24.77 -8.64 -6.12
N ALA A 349 -23.47 -8.89 -6.11
CA ALA A 349 -22.48 -8.09 -5.41
C ALA A 349 -21.49 -7.49 -6.41
N LEU A 350 -21.14 -6.21 -6.21
CA LEU A 350 -20.22 -5.46 -7.06
C LEU A 350 -18.96 -5.10 -6.28
N PHE A 351 -17.82 -5.70 -6.62
CA PHE A 351 -16.55 -5.40 -5.98
C PHE A 351 -15.54 -4.76 -6.95
N ALA A 352 -14.58 -4.04 -6.38
CA ALA A 352 -13.35 -3.63 -7.06
C ALA A 352 -12.14 -3.68 -6.10
N PRO A 353 -10.90 -3.77 -6.60
CA PRO A 353 -9.71 -3.82 -5.74
C PRO A 353 -9.44 -2.53 -4.95
N THR A 354 -9.85 -1.36 -5.48
CA THR A 354 -9.59 -0.05 -4.86
C THR A 354 -10.88 0.72 -4.58
N GLY A 355 -10.84 1.60 -3.57
CA GLY A 355 -12.01 2.42 -3.20
C GLY A 355 -12.46 3.33 -4.33
N LYS A 356 -11.52 3.88 -5.11
CA LYS A 356 -11.83 4.72 -6.27
C LYS A 356 -12.53 3.92 -7.38
N ALA A 357 -12.04 2.72 -7.69
CA ALA A 357 -12.68 1.85 -8.68
C ALA A 357 -14.09 1.43 -8.23
N ALA A 358 -14.28 1.12 -6.93
CA ALA A 358 -15.60 0.79 -6.38
C ALA A 358 -16.58 1.98 -6.47
N LYS A 359 -16.10 3.20 -6.20
CA LYS A 359 -16.93 4.41 -6.35
C LYS A 359 -17.34 4.63 -7.82
N VAL A 360 -16.40 4.55 -8.76
CA VAL A 360 -16.68 4.66 -10.20
C VAL A 360 -17.65 3.56 -10.67
N LEU A 361 -17.43 2.32 -10.22
CA LEU A 361 -18.34 1.20 -10.47
C LEU A 361 -19.74 1.50 -9.95
N SER A 362 -19.87 2.10 -8.76
CA SER A 362 -21.18 2.49 -8.23
C SER A 362 -21.86 3.58 -9.08
N GLU A 363 -21.09 4.59 -9.51
CA GLU A 363 -21.59 5.72 -10.30
C GLU A 363 -22.17 5.27 -11.65
N TYR A 364 -21.46 4.44 -12.41
CA TYR A 364 -21.94 4.04 -13.75
C TYR A 364 -22.97 2.92 -13.73
N THR A 365 -23.02 2.10 -12.66
CA THR A 365 -24.01 1.02 -12.54
C THR A 365 -25.29 1.46 -11.83
N GLY A 366 -25.25 2.57 -11.10
CA GLY A 366 -26.35 3.01 -10.24
C GLY A 366 -26.59 2.09 -9.03
N SER A 367 -25.68 1.14 -8.76
CA SER A 367 -25.79 0.15 -7.68
C SER A 367 -24.61 0.27 -6.72
N LYS A 368 -24.80 -0.09 -5.45
CA LYS A 368 -23.72 -0.01 -4.46
C LYS A 368 -22.60 -0.98 -4.80
N ALA A 369 -21.38 -0.48 -4.95
CA ALA A 369 -20.17 -1.29 -5.07
C ALA A 369 -19.17 -0.99 -3.95
N GLU A 370 -18.41 -2.01 -3.58
CA GLU A 370 -17.48 -1.95 -2.46
C GLU A 370 -16.08 -2.40 -2.87
N THR A 371 -15.07 -2.11 -2.04
CA THR A 371 -13.78 -2.78 -2.25
C THR A 371 -13.88 -4.26 -1.94
N ILE A 372 -13.11 -5.13 -2.59
CA ILE A 372 -13.06 -6.57 -2.25
C ILE A 372 -12.86 -6.76 -0.73
N HIS A 373 -11.97 -5.99 -0.13
CA HIS A 373 -11.73 -6.01 1.32
C HIS A 373 -12.99 -5.67 2.13
N THR A 374 -13.75 -4.65 1.73
CA THR A 374 -14.95 -4.22 2.47
C THR A 374 -16.11 -5.18 2.25
N GLY A 375 -16.33 -5.60 0.99
CA GLY A 375 -17.38 -6.55 0.63
C GLY A 375 -17.20 -7.93 1.25
N LEU A 376 -15.95 -8.38 1.42
CA LEU A 376 -15.63 -9.61 2.17
C LEU A 376 -15.57 -9.42 3.70
N GLY A 377 -15.83 -8.21 4.19
CA GLY A 377 -15.87 -7.91 5.62
C GLY A 377 -14.51 -8.07 6.31
N TYR A 378 -13.44 -7.57 5.69
CA TYR A 378 -12.08 -7.63 6.23
C TYR A 378 -11.93 -6.76 7.49
N GLN A 379 -11.60 -7.42 8.60
CA GLN A 379 -11.26 -6.83 9.89
C GLN A 379 -9.91 -7.42 10.32
N PRO A 380 -8.78 -6.76 10.02
CA PRO A 380 -7.45 -7.36 10.19
C PRO A 380 -7.28 -8.05 11.56
N PRO A 381 -6.83 -9.32 11.60
CA PRO A 381 -6.40 -10.16 10.47
C PRO A 381 -7.51 -11.04 9.85
N THR A 382 -8.77 -10.92 10.26
CA THR A 382 -9.85 -11.84 9.92
C THR A 382 -10.72 -11.37 8.75
N TRP A 383 -11.34 -12.34 8.07
CA TRP A 383 -12.27 -12.14 6.98
C TRP A 383 -13.63 -12.70 7.37
N ARG A 384 -14.68 -11.87 7.35
CA ARG A 384 -16.04 -12.32 7.65
C ARG A 384 -16.50 -13.41 6.68
N TYR A 385 -16.31 -13.17 5.39
CA TYR A 385 -16.65 -14.13 4.34
C TYR A 385 -15.41 -14.94 3.96
N ASN A 386 -15.52 -16.27 4.02
CA ASN A 386 -14.42 -17.22 3.90
C ASN A 386 -14.97 -18.62 3.55
N SER A 387 -14.13 -19.65 3.63
CA SER A 387 -14.50 -21.04 3.31
C SER A 387 -15.68 -21.59 4.13
N PHE A 388 -15.93 -21.08 5.33
CA PHE A 388 -16.99 -21.52 6.23
C PHE A 388 -18.24 -20.63 6.19
N ASN A 389 -18.06 -19.34 5.88
CA ASN A 389 -19.15 -18.37 5.77
C ASN A 389 -19.14 -17.73 4.38
N LYS A 390 -19.99 -18.22 3.49
CA LYS A 390 -20.04 -17.81 2.09
C LYS A 390 -20.80 -16.50 1.89
N LEU A 391 -20.47 -15.78 0.83
CA LEU A 391 -21.25 -14.65 0.34
C LEU A 391 -22.64 -15.14 -0.09
N ASN A 392 -23.66 -14.37 0.28
CA ASN A 392 -25.04 -14.65 -0.11
C ASN A 392 -25.41 -13.81 -1.34
N CYS A 393 -25.01 -14.26 -2.52
CA CYS A 393 -25.39 -13.66 -3.80
C CYS A 393 -25.40 -14.71 -4.94
N ASP A 394 -26.26 -14.51 -5.92
CA ASP A 394 -26.29 -15.31 -7.16
C ASP A 394 -25.12 -14.96 -8.09
N VAL A 395 -24.70 -13.69 -8.13
CA VAL A 395 -23.61 -13.24 -9.01
C VAL A 395 -22.66 -12.28 -8.29
N LEU A 396 -21.37 -12.59 -8.32
CA LEU A 396 -20.30 -11.67 -7.92
C LEU A 396 -19.62 -11.09 -9.17
N ILE A 397 -19.60 -9.76 -9.29
CA ILE A 397 -18.91 -9.05 -10.35
C ILE A 397 -17.73 -8.28 -9.76
N ILE A 398 -16.53 -8.48 -10.31
CA ILE A 398 -15.32 -7.79 -9.87
C ILE A 398 -14.73 -6.98 -11.02
N ASP A 399 -14.78 -5.65 -10.91
CA ASP A 399 -14.18 -4.73 -11.89
C ASP A 399 -12.72 -4.39 -11.56
N GLU A 400 -11.95 -3.93 -12.56
CA GLU A 400 -10.51 -3.65 -12.48
C GLU A 400 -9.70 -4.84 -11.90
N PHE A 401 -10.08 -6.07 -12.25
CA PHE A 401 -9.51 -7.31 -11.70
C PHE A 401 -8.00 -7.47 -11.98
N SER A 402 -7.43 -6.75 -12.96
CA SER A 402 -5.99 -6.76 -13.20
C SER A 402 -5.16 -6.33 -11.99
N MET A 403 -5.77 -5.64 -11.01
CA MET A 403 -5.11 -5.23 -9.77
C MET A 403 -5.15 -6.31 -8.67
N ALA A 404 -5.88 -7.42 -8.84
CA ALA A 404 -5.98 -8.49 -7.85
C ALA A 404 -4.75 -9.41 -7.89
N ASP A 405 -4.11 -9.62 -6.75
CA ASP A 405 -3.02 -10.60 -6.59
C ASP A 405 -3.55 -12.00 -6.26
N VAL A 406 -2.62 -12.96 -6.20
CA VAL A 406 -2.93 -14.38 -5.93
C VAL A 406 -3.64 -14.57 -4.59
N PHE A 407 -3.24 -13.85 -3.54
CA PHE A 407 -3.82 -14.03 -2.21
C PHE A 407 -5.22 -13.41 -2.10
N LEU A 408 -5.41 -12.22 -2.67
CA LEU A 408 -6.71 -11.57 -2.71
C LEU A 408 -7.71 -12.40 -3.53
N PHE A 409 -7.28 -12.94 -4.67
CA PHE A 409 -8.16 -13.78 -5.48
C PHE A 409 -8.48 -15.13 -4.81
N LYS A 410 -7.50 -15.78 -4.17
CA LYS A 410 -7.76 -16.94 -3.31
C LYS A 410 -8.85 -16.63 -2.29
N THR A 411 -8.76 -15.49 -1.61
CA THR A 411 -9.72 -15.07 -0.58
C THR A 411 -11.13 -14.88 -1.16
N VAL A 412 -11.24 -14.29 -2.35
CA VAL A 412 -12.52 -14.18 -3.09
C VAL A 412 -13.11 -15.57 -3.35
N LEU A 413 -12.30 -16.49 -3.87
CA LEU A 413 -12.76 -17.85 -4.18
C LEU A 413 -13.18 -18.59 -2.90
N GLU A 414 -12.44 -18.45 -1.79
CA GLU A 414 -12.82 -19.00 -0.48
C GLU A 414 -14.19 -18.49 -0.03
N ALA A 415 -14.52 -17.23 -0.31
CA ALA A 415 -15.76 -16.59 0.09
C ALA A 415 -16.99 -16.95 -0.76
N ILE A 416 -16.83 -17.61 -1.92
CA ILE A 416 -17.96 -17.99 -2.79
C ILE A 416 -18.18 -19.51 -2.84
N ASP A 417 -19.40 -19.89 -3.18
CA ASP A 417 -19.81 -21.25 -3.52
C ASP A 417 -20.29 -21.26 -4.97
N PHE A 418 -19.58 -21.97 -5.85
CA PHE A 418 -19.90 -21.99 -7.29
C PHE A 418 -21.17 -22.77 -7.63
N ASN A 419 -21.78 -23.49 -6.68
CA ASN A 419 -23.10 -24.09 -6.88
C ASN A 419 -24.23 -23.03 -6.84
N ILE A 420 -23.95 -21.86 -6.26
CA ILE A 420 -24.93 -20.78 -6.07
C ILE A 420 -24.47 -19.51 -6.79
N THR A 421 -23.20 -19.14 -6.60
CA THR A 421 -22.63 -17.86 -7.03
C THR A 421 -21.84 -18.00 -8.32
N LYS A 422 -22.32 -17.35 -9.38
CA LYS A 422 -21.55 -17.08 -10.60
C LYS A 422 -20.53 -15.97 -10.35
N LEU A 423 -19.34 -16.08 -10.93
CA LEU A 423 -18.29 -15.08 -10.84
C LEU A 423 -17.96 -14.50 -12.22
N LEU A 424 -18.06 -13.18 -12.33
CA LEU A 424 -17.60 -12.41 -13.48
C LEU A 424 -16.42 -11.52 -13.06
N VAL A 425 -15.29 -11.68 -13.74
CA VAL A 425 -14.16 -10.75 -13.59
C VAL A 425 -14.04 -9.85 -14.81
N ILE A 426 -13.90 -8.55 -14.58
CA ILE A 426 -13.80 -7.51 -15.60
C ILE A 426 -12.43 -6.87 -15.50
N GLY A 427 -11.75 -6.67 -16.64
CA GLY A 427 -10.44 -6.04 -16.62
C GLY A 427 -9.91 -5.59 -17.98
N ASP A 428 -8.73 -4.97 -17.95
CA ASP A 428 -7.99 -4.54 -19.13
C ASP A 428 -6.65 -5.30 -19.21
N PRO A 429 -6.42 -6.12 -20.25
CA PRO A 429 -5.22 -6.95 -20.37
C PRO A 429 -3.94 -6.15 -20.61
N ALA A 430 -4.05 -4.87 -20.99
CA ALA A 430 -2.91 -3.99 -21.23
C ALA A 430 -2.59 -3.09 -20.03
N GLN A 431 -3.47 -3.01 -19.03
CA GLN A 431 -3.19 -2.29 -17.78
C GLN A 431 -2.09 -2.96 -16.94
N LEU A 432 -1.68 -2.26 -15.89
CA LEU A 432 -0.71 -2.76 -14.93
C LEU A 432 -1.22 -4.03 -14.23
N PRO A 433 -0.33 -4.99 -13.97
CA PRO A 433 -0.64 -6.13 -13.13
C PRO A 433 -0.75 -5.69 -11.66
N SER A 434 -1.19 -6.61 -10.80
CA SER A 434 -1.31 -6.36 -9.36
C SER A 434 0.02 -5.96 -8.73
N VAL A 435 -0.04 -5.15 -7.67
CA VAL A 435 1.17 -4.80 -6.89
C VAL A 435 1.72 -6.02 -6.14
N GLY A 436 0.82 -6.89 -5.66
CA GLY A 436 1.20 -8.17 -5.06
C GLY A 436 1.70 -9.20 -6.08
N CYS A 437 2.13 -10.35 -5.59
CA CYS A 437 2.69 -11.39 -6.43
C CYS A 437 1.65 -12.11 -7.30
N GLY A 438 2.12 -12.61 -8.42
CA GLY A 438 1.36 -13.36 -9.41
C GLY A 438 0.88 -12.50 -10.57
N ASN A 439 0.18 -13.15 -11.49
CA ASN A 439 -0.24 -12.55 -12.74
C ASN A 439 -1.61 -13.09 -13.15
N VAL A 440 -2.51 -13.16 -12.17
CA VAL A 440 -3.77 -13.91 -12.23
C VAL A 440 -4.55 -13.57 -13.50
N MET A 441 -4.81 -12.29 -13.76
CA MET A 441 -5.56 -11.87 -14.96
C MET A 441 -4.94 -12.39 -16.26
N HIS A 442 -3.63 -12.27 -16.41
CA HIS A 442 -2.93 -12.75 -17.60
C HIS A 442 -3.01 -14.27 -17.71
N ASP A 443 -2.76 -14.99 -16.61
CA ASP A 443 -2.78 -16.46 -16.59
C ASP A 443 -4.17 -17.00 -16.94
N LEU A 444 -5.23 -16.37 -16.42
CA LEU A 444 -6.61 -16.67 -16.79
C LEU A 444 -6.89 -16.45 -18.28
N LEU A 445 -6.40 -15.36 -18.86
CA LEU A 445 -6.59 -15.04 -20.27
C LEU A 445 -5.86 -15.98 -21.22
N THR A 446 -4.72 -16.53 -20.79
CA THR A 446 -3.99 -17.56 -21.56
C THR A 446 -4.69 -18.92 -21.57
N SER A 447 -5.60 -19.17 -20.62
CA SER A 447 -6.39 -20.40 -20.63
C SER A 447 -7.30 -20.47 -21.85
N LYS A 448 -7.45 -21.70 -22.35
CA LYS A 448 -8.37 -22.05 -23.44
C LYS A 448 -9.71 -22.59 -22.93
N LYS A 449 -9.84 -22.85 -21.62
CA LYS A 449 -11.03 -23.45 -21.02
C LYS A 449 -12.02 -22.41 -20.50
N ILE A 450 -11.53 -21.27 -20.04
CA ILE A 450 -12.38 -20.24 -19.42
C ILE A 450 -13.12 -19.44 -20.50
N PRO A 451 -14.47 -19.34 -20.43
CA PRO A 451 -15.25 -18.46 -21.30
C PRO A 451 -14.82 -17.00 -21.16
N LYS A 452 -14.47 -16.37 -22.28
CA LYS A 452 -14.00 -14.98 -22.32
C LYS A 452 -14.68 -14.17 -23.41
N THR A 453 -15.11 -12.97 -23.06
CA THR A 453 -15.57 -11.94 -23.97
C THR A 453 -14.49 -10.87 -24.10
N MET A 454 -14.01 -10.62 -25.33
CA MET A 454 -12.98 -9.63 -25.62
C MET A 454 -13.54 -8.48 -26.45
N LEU A 455 -13.64 -7.31 -25.83
CA LEU A 455 -14.06 -6.08 -26.50
C LEU A 455 -12.85 -5.43 -27.19
N THR A 456 -12.89 -5.35 -28.52
CA THR A 456 -11.77 -4.85 -29.33
C THR A 456 -11.96 -3.43 -29.84
N LYS A 457 -13.20 -3.04 -30.14
CA LYS A 457 -13.56 -1.71 -30.67
C LYS A 457 -13.49 -0.64 -29.58
N VAL A 458 -12.69 0.41 -29.80
CA VAL A 458 -12.53 1.55 -28.87
C VAL A 458 -13.46 2.69 -29.30
N PHE A 459 -14.25 3.20 -28.36
CA PHE A 459 -15.22 4.30 -28.59
C PHE A 459 -14.80 5.63 -27.93
N ARG A 460 -13.92 5.59 -26.92
CA ARG A 460 -13.59 6.75 -26.08
C ARG A 460 -12.90 7.90 -26.82
N TYR A 461 -12.11 7.58 -27.85
CA TYR A 461 -11.43 8.57 -28.68
C TYR A 461 -11.81 8.28 -30.12
N GLY A 462 -12.07 9.32 -30.91
CA GLY A 462 -12.23 9.17 -32.36
C GLY A 462 -10.95 8.62 -33.01
N GLU A 463 -11.00 8.32 -34.30
CA GLU A 463 -9.77 8.01 -35.04
C GLU A 463 -8.78 9.17 -34.89
N GLY A 464 -7.59 8.88 -34.37
CA GLY A 464 -6.69 9.92 -33.90
C GLY A 464 -5.33 9.41 -33.42
N GLY A 465 -4.49 10.36 -32.99
CA GLY A 465 -3.12 10.08 -32.55
C GLY A 465 -3.09 9.32 -31.23
N LEU A 466 -4.00 9.63 -30.31
CA LEU A 466 -4.09 8.93 -29.02
C LEU A 466 -4.41 7.46 -29.20
N MET A 467 -5.42 7.14 -30.02
CA MET A 467 -5.81 5.75 -30.28
C MET A 467 -4.66 4.96 -30.92
N LYS A 468 -3.96 5.57 -31.91
CA LYS A 468 -2.80 4.97 -32.55
C LYS A 468 -1.68 4.70 -31.54
N VAL A 469 -1.27 5.72 -30.78
CA VAL A 469 -0.14 5.60 -29.84
C VAL A 469 -0.46 4.62 -28.71
N ALA A 470 -1.65 4.68 -28.12
CA ALA A 470 -2.05 3.71 -27.09
C ALA A 470 -2.09 2.27 -27.65
N THR A 471 -2.51 2.10 -28.91
CA THR A 471 -2.51 0.80 -29.60
C THR A 471 -1.10 0.30 -29.89
N ASP A 472 -0.20 1.16 -30.35
CA ASP A 472 1.20 0.80 -30.60
C ASP A 472 1.89 0.42 -29.27
N VAL A 473 1.69 1.20 -28.20
CA VAL A 473 2.25 0.92 -26.86
C VAL A 473 1.78 -0.42 -26.30
N ARG A 474 0.48 -0.74 -26.33
CA ARG A 474 -0.03 -2.02 -25.79
C ARG A 474 0.47 -3.25 -26.57
N ASN A 475 0.78 -3.06 -27.84
CA ASN A 475 1.32 -4.07 -28.76
C ASN A 475 2.86 -4.08 -28.80
N CYS A 476 3.52 -3.31 -27.92
CA CYS A 476 4.98 -3.17 -27.88
C CYS A 476 5.60 -2.73 -29.21
N LYS A 477 4.86 -1.94 -30.01
CA LYS A 477 5.31 -1.40 -31.29
C LYS A 477 5.85 0.00 -31.09
N LEU A 478 7.06 0.25 -31.60
CA LEU A 478 7.68 1.57 -31.57
C LEU A 478 6.92 2.53 -32.47
N TYR A 479 6.60 3.72 -31.95
CA TYR A 479 5.91 4.78 -32.69
C TYR A 479 6.75 6.06 -32.83
N LEU A 480 7.86 6.19 -32.09
CA LEU A 480 8.82 7.29 -32.18
C LEU A 480 10.01 6.85 -33.06
N THR A 481 9.98 7.20 -34.34
CA THR A 481 10.98 6.77 -35.33
C THR A 481 11.90 7.88 -35.84
N LYS A 482 11.60 9.16 -35.56
CA LYS A 482 12.38 10.32 -36.04
C LYS A 482 13.08 11.01 -34.88
N TYR A 483 14.41 10.95 -34.83
CA TYR A 483 15.23 11.56 -33.78
C TYR A 483 15.36 13.09 -33.92
N ASP A 484 15.16 13.63 -35.12
CA ASP A 484 15.46 15.04 -35.41
C ASP A 484 14.38 16.03 -34.96
N ASN A 485 13.20 15.54 -34.55
CA ASN A 485 12.07 16.39 -34.17
C ASN A 485 12.02 16.63 -32.66
N LYS A 486 12.17 17.89 -32.23
CA LYS A 486 11.91 18.29 -30.83
C LYS A 486 10.46 18.04 -30.41
N VAL A 487 9.50 18.16 -31.34
CA VAL A 487 8.08 17.88 -31.09
C VAL A 487 7.53 17.00 -32.21
N THR A 488 6.87 15.91 -31.85
CA THR A 488 6.17 15.02 -32.78
C THR A 488 4.69 14.95 -32.41
N ALA A 489 3.83 15.39 -33.32
CA ALA A 489 2.37 15.32 -33.16
C ALA A 489 1.81 14.10 -33.90
N PHE A 490 0.79 13.47 -33.32
CA PHE A 490 0.11 12.31 -33.89
C PHE A 490 -1.38 12.62 -34.08
N GLY A 491 -1.97 12.03 -35.12
CA GLY A 491 -3.37 12.26 -35.51
C GLY A 491 -3.59 13.62 -36.20
N GLU A 492 -4.67 13.72 -36.97
CA GLU A 492 -5.04 14.98 -37.64
C GLU A 492 -5.35 16.08 -36.62
N ASN A 493 -6.03 15.72 -35.54
CA ASN A 493 -6.41 16.62 -34.44
C ASN A 493 -5.24 16.97 -33.49
N LYS A 494 -4.05 16.37 -33.68
CA LYS A 494 -2.87 16.56 -32.81
C LYS A 494 -3.22 16.43 -31.32
N ASP A 495 -4.00 15.40 -31.02
CA ASP A 495 -4.50 15.03 -29.69
C ASP A 495 -3.39 14.42 -28.82
N TYR A 496 -2.33 13.92 -29.45
CA TYR A 496 -1.11 13.47 -28.79
C TYR A 496 0.13 14.20 -29.32
N LEU A 497 0.88 14.84 -28.42
CA LEU A 497 2.16 15.48 -28.74
C LEU A 497 3.27 14.91 -27.87
N PHE A 498 4.29 14.34 -28.50
CA PHE A 498 5.54 13.97 -27.86
C PHE A 498 6.54 15.12 -27.96
N MET A 499 7.15 15.50 -26.84
CA MET A 499 8.16 16.56 -26.74
C MET A 499 9.44 15.94 -26.19
N ASN A 500 10.44 15.84 -27.07
CA ASN A 500 11.78 15.43 -26.69
C ASN A 500 12.50 16.62 -26.05
N TYR A 501 13.21 16.39 -24.95
CA TYR A 501 13.86 17.46 -24.19
C TYR A 501 15.26 17.04 -23.74
N ASP A 502 16.16 18.02 -23.64
CA ASP A 502 17.51 17.80 -23.10
C ASP A 502 17.43 17.61 -21.58
N LYS A 503 18.14 16.61 -21.02
CA LYS A 503 17.94 16.11 -19.64
C LYS A 503 17.71 17.18 -18.55
N GLU A 504 18.38 18.33 -18.62
CA GLU A 504 18.29 19.42 -17.62
C GLU A 504 17.04 20.31 -17.77
N ALA A 505 16.36 20.30 -18.91
CA ALA A 505 15.23 21.19 -19.23
C ALA A 505 13.84 20.60 -18.95
N GLY A 506 13.75 19.34 -18.52
CA GLY A 506 12.47 18.61 -18.43
C GLY A 506 11.45 19.25 -17.49
N LEU A 507 11.86 19.61 -16.27
CA LEU A 507 10.99 20.26 -15.30
C LEU A 507 10.54 21.65 -15.77
N ASP A 508 11.42 22.36 -16.50
CA ASP A 508 11.07 23.67 -17.06
C ASP A 508 10.04 23.55 -18.19
N CYS A 509 10.19 22.53 -19.04
CA CYS A 509 9.21 22.18 -20.05
C CYS A 509 7.85 21.85 -19.41
N ILE A 510 7.80 21.03 -18.36
CA ILE A 510 6.55 20.71 -17.64
C ILE A 510 5.88 22.00 -17.14
N LYS A 511 6.61 22.89 -16.45
CA LYS A 511 6.05 24.16 -15.95
C LYS A 511 5.45 25.00 -17.07
N LYS A 512 6.17 25.15 -18.19
CA LYS A 512 5.73 25.93 -19.36
C LYS A 512 4.48 25.32 -20.01
N VAL A 513 4.49 24.00 -20.26
CA VAL A 513 3.34 23.30 -20.85
C VAL A 513 2.14 23.33 -19.92
N TYR A 514 2.34 23.12 -18.62
CA TYR A 514 1.28 23.20 -17.62
C TYR A 514 0.67 24.60 -17.57
N ALA A 515 1.49 25.65 -17.42
CA ALA A 515 1.04 27.04 -17.44
C ALA A 515 0.25 27.40 -18.71
N LYS A 516 0.74 26.97 -19.88
CA LYS A 516 0.06 27.19 -21.16
C LYS A 516 -1.27 26.44 -21.26
N THR A 517 -1.33 25.23 -20.70
CA THR A 517 -2.56 24.41 -20.67
C THR A 517 -3.62 25.06 -19.79
N LEU A 518 -3.22 25.65 -18.66
CA LEU A 518 -4.14 26.37 -17.75
C LEU A 518 -4.74 27.66 -18.35
N GLU A 519 -4.25 28.15 -19.50
CA GLU A 519 -4.93 29.24 -20.22
C GLU A 519 -6.26 28.79 -20.86
N ARG A 520 -6.46 27.48 -21.06
CA ARG A 520 -7.63 26.90 -21.73
C ARG A 520 -8.42 25.93 -20.87
N TYR A 521 -7.81 25.42 -19.80
CA TYR A 521 -8.36 24.37 -18.94
C TYR A 521 -8.29 24.81 -17.48
N SER A 522 -9.24 24.33 -16.67
CA SER A 522 -9.18 24.51 -15.23
C SER A 522 -8.03 23.69 -14.62
N THR A 523 -7.59 24.04 -13.41
CA THR A 523 -6.54 23.28 -12.70
C THR A 523 -6.95 21.84 -12.44
N SER A 524 -8.24 21.57 -12.19
CA SER A 524 -8.80 20.23 -12.02
C SER A 524 -8.86 19.41 -13.30
N ASP A 525 -8.80 20.05 -14.48
CA ASP A 525 -8.85 19.36 -15.77
C ASP A 525 -7.48 18.81 -16.21
N VAL A 526 -6.38 19.24 -15.56
CA VAL A 526 -5.00 18.97 -15.98
C VAL A 526 -4.23 18.25 -14.88
N VAL A 527 -3.62 17.11 -15.22
CA VAL A 527 -2.76 16.35 -14.30
C VAL A 527 -1.40 16.06 -14.91
N VAL A 528 -0.35 16.10 -14.08
CA VAL A 528 1.01 15.69 -14.48
C VAL A 528 1.33 14.30 -13.93
N LEU A 529 1.59 13.33 -14.79
CA LEU A 529 1.87 11.95 -14.40
C LEU A 529 3.36 11.64 -14.51
N SER A 530 3.92 11.04 -13.45
CA SER A 530 5.31 10.60 -13.39
C SER A 530 5.43 9.20 -12.78
N SER A 531 6.53 8.50 -13.01
CA SER A 531 6.72 7.14 -12.48
C SER A 531 7.07 7.13 -10.99
N TYR A 532 7.86 8.10 -10.52
CA TYR A 532 8.39 8.13 -9.16
C TYR A 532 7.67 9.13 -8.26
N ARG A 533 7.55 8.80 -6.96
CA ARG A 533 6.99 9.70 -5.94
C ARG A 533 8.04 10.69 -5.40
N LYS A 534 9.26 10.24 -5.14
CA LYS A 534 10.38 11.02 -4.56
C LYS A 534 11.47 11.30 -5.59
N GLY A 535 12.40 12.20 -5.26
CA GLY A 535 13.52 12.61 -6.12
C GLY A 535 13.22 13.87 -6.94
N ASP A 536 14.22 14.40 -7.64
CA ASP A 536 14.13 15.66 -8.37
C ASP A 536 13.05 15.65 -9.45
N TYR A 537 12.84 14.49 -10.07
CA TYR A 537 11.83 14.23 -11.10
C TYR A 537 10.56 13.54 -10.55
N GLY A 538 10.47 13.40 -9.23
CA GLY A 538 9.35 12.76 -8.56
C GLY A 538 8.15 13.69 -8.35
N CYS A 539 6.97 13.10 -8.17
CA CYS A 539 5.70 13.83 -8.03
C CYS A 539 5.72 14.86 -6.89
N ILE A 540 6.41 14.61 -5.77
CA ILE A 540 6.51 15.57 -4.66
C ILE A 540 7.19 16.87 -5.10
N ASN A 541 8.33 16.77 -5.80
CA ASN A 541 9.02 17.98 -6.28
C ASN A 541 8.23 18.66 -7.41
N ILE A 542 7.63 17.88 -8.32
CA ILE A 542 6.78 18.43 -9.38
C ILE A 542 5.60 19.20 -8.77
N ASN A 543 4.89 18.65 -7.79
CA ASN A 543 3.81 19.34 -7.08
C ASN A 543 4.29 20.67 -6.47
N ARG A 544 5.45 20.68 -5.80
CA ARG A 544 6.04 21.90 -5.24
C ARG A 544 6.30 22.97 -6.31
N LEU A 545 6.73 22.56 -7.50
CA LEU A 545 6.99 23.47 -8.63
C LEU A 545 5.72 23.96 -9.32
N LEU A 546 4.67 23.15 -9.36
CA LEU A 546 3.41 23.46 -10.04
C LEU A 546 2.42 24.23 -9.17
N GLN A 547 2.44 24.04 -7.85
CA GLN A 547 1.55 24.74 -6.91
C GLN A 547 1.51 26.27 -7.12
N PRO A 548 2.63 27.02 -7.22
CA PRO A 548 2.55 28.47 -7.47
C PRO A 548 2.05 28.84 -8.88
N ILE A 549 2.08 27.91 -9.84
CA ILE A 549 1.55 28.12 -11.20
C ILE A 549 0.05 27.86 -11.23
N ALA A 550 -0.40 26.82 -10.53
CA ALA A 550 -1.79 26.41 -10.44
C ALA A 550 -2.61 27.35 -9.55
N ASN A 551 -2.07 27.72 -8.40
CA ASN A 551 -2.72 28.55 -7.41
C ASN A 551 -2.07 29.96 -7.40
N LYS A 552 -2.42 30.77 -8.41
CA LYS A 552 -1.82 32.11 -8.61
C LYS A 552 -2.27 33.14 -7.57
N GLU A 553 -3.42 32.91 -6.94
CA GLU A 553 -3.99 33.83 -5.94
C GLU A 553 -3.27 33.73 -4.60
N ARG A 554 -2.54 32.64 -4.37
CA ARG A 554 -1.73 32.41 -3.19
C ARG A 554 -0.67 33.49 -3.02
N LYS A 555 -0.70 34.16 -1.86
CA LYS A 555 0.38 35.00 -1.34
C LYS A 555 1.15 34.23 -0.27
N VAL A 556 2.43 34.58 -0.09
CA VAL A 556 3.27 34.01 0.98
C VAL A 556 2.70 34.30 2.37
N SER A 557 1.95 35.40 2.50
CA SER A 557 1.27 35.84 3.72
C SER A 557 -0.04 35.11 4.02
N ASP A 558 -0.54 34.25 3.12
CA ASP A 558 -1.83 33.60 3.31
C ASP A 558 -1.77 32.54 4.43
N ILE A 559 -2.94 32.34 5.07
CA ILE A 559 -3.14 31.26 6.04
C ILE A 559 -2.83 29.94 5.33
N HIS A 560 -1.90 29.19 5.89
CA HIS A 560 -1.45 27.92 5.34
C HIS A 560 -1.16 26.93 6.44
N ILE A 561 -1.15 25.65 6.08
CA ILE A 561 -0.79 24.58 6.99
C ILE A 561 0.40 23.83 6.45
N GLU A 562 1.44 23.75 7.28
CA GLU A 562 2.60 22.92 7.02
C GLU A 562 2.36 21.51 7.58
N ALA A 563 2.42 20.51 6.69
CA ALA A 563 2.44 19.10 7.02
C ALA A 563 3.41 18.35 6.09
N HIS A 564 4.28 17.51 6.64
CA HIS A 564 5.26 16.71 5.88
C HIS A 564 6.15 17.53 4.92
N ASN A 565 6.65 18.67 5.37
CA ASN A 565 7.44 19.62 4.57
C ASN A 565 6.71 20.12 3.31
N THR A 566 5.38 20.09 3.33
CA THR A 566 4.50 20.61 2.28
C THR A 566 3.57 21.64 2.89
N ASN A 567 3.48 22.80 2.24
CA ASN A 567 2.55 23.84 2.65
C ASN A 567 1.28 23.72 1.82
N PHE A 568 0.14 23.66 2.49
CA PHE A 568 -1.19 23.59 1.88
C PHE A 568 -1.90 24.93 2.02
N TYR A 569 -2.56 25.34 0.95
CA TYR A 569 -3.27 26.61 0.83
C TYR A 569 -4.71 26.37 0.35
N VAL A 570 -5.58 27.35 0.61
CA VAL A 570 -6.91 27.38 -0.01
C VAL A 570 -6.75 27.36 -1.54
N ASN A 571 -7.65 26.65 -2.22
CA ASN A 571 -7.65 26.32 -3.65
C ASN A 571 -6.59 25.31 -4.10
N ASP A 572 -5.84 24.70 -3.17
CA ASP A 572 -4.94 23.60 -3.54
C ASP A 572 -5.72 22.34 -3.91
N ILE A 573 -5.30 21.69 -5.00
CA ILE A 573 -5.79 20.37 -5.36
C ILE A 573 -5.00 19.34 -4.56
N VAL A 574 -5.71 18.52 -3.81
CA VAL A 574 -5.16 17.51 -2.91
C VAL A 574 -5.70 16.13 -3.22
N MET A 575 -5.05 15.11 -2.70
CA MET A 575 -5.43 13.71 -2.83
C MET A 575 -5.27 12.99 -1.50
N GLN A 576 -6.29 12.20 -1.16
CA GLN A 576 -6.26 11.30 -0.02
C GLN A 576 -5.33 10.11 -0.32
N THR A 577 -4.41 9.80 0.59
CA THR A 577 -3.37 8.76 0.42
C THR A 577 -3.65 7.45 1.18
N LYS A 578 -4.67 7.45 2.02
CA LYS A 578 -5.18 6.27 2.73
C LYS A 578 -6.70 6.32 2.83
N ASN A 579 -7.36 5.17 2.79
CA ASN A 579 -8.81 5.08 2.96
C ASN A 579 -9.26 5.74 4.28
N ASN A 580 -10.09 6.78 4.20
CA ASN A 580 -10.75 7.40 5.34
C ASN A 580 -12.20 6.91 5.41
N ARG A 581 -12.47 5.93 6.28
CA ARG A 581 -13.79 5.27 6.40
C ARG A 581 -14.82 6.07 7.19
N LYS A 582 -14.38 7.05 7.97
CA LYS A 582 -15.21 7.81 8.90
C LYS A 582 -14.89 9.30 8.79
N ALA A 583 -14.87 9.80 7.56
CA ALA A 583 -14.59 11.19 7.29
C ALA A 583 -15.79 12.03 7.73
N PHE A 584 -15.58 13.01 8.62
CA PHE A 584 -16.68 13.81 9.16
C PHE A 584 -17.08 14.91 8.17
N LEU A 585 -18.36 14.95 7.84
CA LEU A 585 -18.90 16.01 7.01
C LEU A 585 -19.02 17.31 7.81
N VAL A 586 -18.85 18.43 7.12
CA VAL A 586 -19.06 19.77 7.68
C VAL A 586 -20.08 20.54 6.86
N SER A 587 -20.96 21.27 7.52
CA SER A 587 -21.83 22.24 6.87
C SER A 587 -21.19 23.62 6.95
N LYS A 588 -21.28 24.37 5.86
CA LYS A 588 -20.92 25.78 5.86
C LYS A 588 -22.07 26.59 6.48
N GLY A 589 -21.76 27.37 7.51
CA GLY A 589 -22.65 28.34 8.13
C GLY A 589 -22.02 29.73 8.16
N THR A 590 -22.74 30.69 8.72
CA THR A 590 -22.23 32.04 8.96
C THR A 590 -22.57 32.43 10.38
N MET A 591 -21.55 32.79 11.17
CA MET A 591 -21.72 33.34 12.51
C MET A 591 -21.01 34.68 12.58
N TRP A 592 -21.72 35.72 13.02
CA TRP A 592 -21.16 37.08 13.18
C TRP A 592 -20.52 37.66 11.90
N GLY A 593 -20.97 37.23 10.73
CA GLY A 593 -20.43 37.67 9.44
C GLY A 593 -19.13 36.97 9.01
N GLU A 594 -18.62 36.01 9.79
CA GLU A 594 -17.52 35.13 9.38
C GLU A 594 -18.07 33.74 8.99
N ASP A 595 -17.48 33.13 7.96
CA ASP A 595 -17.74 31.75 7.59
C ASP A 595 -17.36 30.82 8.75
N CYS A 596 -18.29 29.95 9.15
CA CYS A 596 -18.07 28.93 10.16
C CYS A 596 -18.43 27.55 9.62
N TYR A 597 -17.82 26.52 10.19
CA TYR A 597 -18.06 25.13 9.79
C TYR A 597 -18.46 24.32 11.02
N ASP A 598 -19.62 23.70 10.94
CA ASP A 598 -20.13 22.81 11.98
C ASP A 598 -20.05 21.37 11.49
N PHE A 599 -19.59 20.48 12.37
CA PHE A 599 -19.61 19.06 12.07
C PHE A 599 -21.04 18.56 12.01
N ILE A 600 -21.38 17.95 10.87
CA ILE A 600 -22.64 17.23 10.71
C ILE A 600 -22.44 15.86 11.36
N ASN A 601 -23.46 15.33 12.03
CA ASN A 601 -23.41 13.98 12.61
C ASN A 601 -23.56 12.88 11.55
N GLU A 602 -22.90 13.07 10.41
CA GLU A 602 -22.86 12.17 9.26
C GLU A 602 -21.40 11.94 8.86
N GLN A 603 -21.10 10.71 8.44
CA GLN A 603 -19.77 10.30 8.03
C GLN A 603 -19.81 9.80 6.59
N THR A 604 -18.73 10.06 5.86
CA THR A 604 -18.54 9.59 4.49
C THR A 604 -17.24 8.80 4.35
N PHE A 605 -17.14 8.03 3.26
CA PHE A 605 -15.95 7.30 2.87
C PHE A 605 -15.19 8.09 1.81
N ILE A 606 -13.94 8.48 2.13
CA ILE A 606 -13.00 9.06 1.15
C ILE A 606 -11.95 8.02 0.80
N ALA A 607 -11.88 7.66 -0.48
CA ALA A 607 -11.01 6.59 -0.95
C ALA A 607 -9.55 7.05 -1.06
N ASN A 608 -8.61 6.13 -0.90
CA ASN A 608 -7.23 6.37 -1.32
C ASN A 608 -7.18 6.63 -2.84
N GLY A 609 -6.48 7.69 -3.24
CA GLY A 609 -6.41 8.18 -4.61
C GLY A 609 -7.51 9.17 -4.98
N GLU A 610 -8.45 9.46 -4.07
CA GLU A 610 -9.50 10.43 -4.32
C GLU A 610 -8.97 11.87 -4.22
N SER A 611 -9.22 12.67 -5.25
CA SER A 611 -8.83 14.07 -5.31
C SER A 611 -9.92 14.97 -4.74
N GLY A 612 -9.52 16.05 -4.09
CA GLY A 612 -10.39 17.11 -3.59
C GLY A 612 -9.70 18.48 -3.70
N VAL A 613 -10.43 19.52 -3.33
CA VAL A 613 -9.93 20.91 -3.32
C VAL A 613 -10.04 21.46 -1.90
N ILE A 614 -8.99 22.08 -1.39
CA ILE A 614 -9.07 22.80 -0.11
C ILE A 614 -9.91 24.06 -0.33
N VAL A 615 -11.08 24.13 0.29
CA VAL A 615 -11.98 25.28 0.14
C VAL A 615 -11.83 26.31 1.26
N ASP A 616 -11.36 25.88 2.43
CA ASP A 616 -11.05 26.81 3.53
C ASP A 616 -9.99 26.26 4.50
N ILE A 617 -9.28 27.17 5.15
CA ILE A 617 -8.38 26.90 6.27
C ILE A 617 -8.70 27.90 7.37
N THR A 618 -9.45 27.45 8.38
CA THR A 618 -9.90 28.31 9.46
C THR A 618 -8.73 28.73 10.37
N LYS A 619 -8.85 29.88 11.05
CA LYS A 619 -7.88 30.34 12.05
C LYS A 619 -7.67 29.35 13.21
N ARG A 620 -8.66 28.49 13.49
CA ARG A 620 -8.60 27.45 14.53
C ARG A 620 -7.91 26.16 14.06
N GLY A 621 -7.47 26.09 12.80
CA GLY A 621 -6.71 24.96 12.26
C GLY A 621 -7.56 23.84 11.65
N LEU A 622 -8.87 24.03 11.53
CA LEU A 622 -9.74 23.15 10.74
C LEU A 622 -9.54 23.42 9.25
N ILE A 623 -9.35 22.35 8.49
CA ILE A 623 -9.13 22.35 7.05
C ILE A 623 -10.38 21.77 6.41
N VAL A 624 -10.98 22.49 5.47
CA VAL A 624 -12.17 22.01 4.77
C VAL A 624 -11.77 21.63 3.36
N ILE A 625 -11.97 20.35 3.04
CA ILE A 625 -11.66 19.80 1.72
C ILE A 625 -12.98 19.39 1.06
N ASP A 626 -13.23 19.90 -0.14
CA ASP A 626 -14.35 19.49 -0.99
C ASP A 626 -13.94 18.28 -1.84
N PHE A 627 -14.63 17.16 -1.61
CA PHE A 627 -14.55 15.94 -2.42
C PHE A 627 -15.82 15.78 -3.26
N ASN A 628 -15.86 16.47 -4.40
CA ASN A 628 -16.97 16.42 -5.37
C ASN A 628 -18.34 16.82 -4.77
N GLY A 629 -18.40 17.95 -4.06
CA GLY A 629 -19.58 18.48 -3.39
C GLY A 629 -19.72 18.05 -1.93
N LEU A 630 -18.86 17.14 -1.45
CA LEU A 630 -18.83 16.71 -0.05
C LEU A 630 -17.76 17.49 0.71
N LEU A 631 -18.18 18.39 1.57
CA LEU A 631 -17.29 19.15 2.45
C LEU A 631 -16.89 18.28 3.64
N VAL A 632 -15.60 18.00 3.77
CA VAL A 632 -15.03 17.18 4.84
C VAL A 632 -14.06 18.00 5.68
N GLY A 633 -14.22 17.94 7.00
CA GLY A 633 -13.32 18.58 7.96
C GLY A 633 -12.11 17.70 8.29
N TYR A 634 -10.92 18.28 8.17
CA TYR A 634 -9.64 17.65 8.51
C TYR A 634 -8.92 18.48 9.59
N GLU A 635 -8.32 17.81 10.57
CA GLU A 635 -7.39 18.43 11.49
C GLU A 635 -5.95 18.37 10.95
N LYS A 636 -5.04 19.15 11.54
CA LYS A 636 -3.61 19.15 11.14
C LYS A 636 -2.98 17.75 11.19
N THR A 637 -3.38 16.91 12.13
CA THR A 637 -2.90 15.52 12.25
C THR A 637 -3.41 14.61 11.12
N ASP A 638 -4.57 14.91 10.54
CA ASP A 638 -5.15 14.11 9.46
C ASP A 638 -4.46 14.37 8.12
N MET A 639 -3.84 15.56 7.98
CA MET A 639 -3.07 15.94 6.79
C MET A 639 -1.87 15.03 6.51
N GLN A 640 -1.49 14.17 7.45
CA GLN A 640 -0.53 13.10 7.17
C GLN A 640 -0.99 12.08 6.13
N ASN A 641 -2.30 12.03 5.89
CA ASN A 641 -2.90 11.19 4.89
C ASN A 641 -3.31 11.97 3.64
N VAL A 642 -2.88 13.23 3.49
CA VAL A 642 -3.23 14.10 2.35
C VAL A 642 -1.95 14.58 1.65
N GLU A 643 -1.96 14.60 0.31
CA GLU A 643 -0.86 15.11 -0.52
C GLU A 643 -1.39 16.09 -1.58
N LEU A 644 -0.55 17.00 -2.06
CA LEU A 644 -0.86 17.78 -3.28
C LEU A 644 -1.03 16.86 -4.49
N ALA A 645 -1.93 17.23 -5.41
CA ALA A 645 -2.37 16.35 -6.49
C ALA A 645 -2.33 16.97 -7.90
N TYR A 646 -1.60 18.08 -8.09
CA TYR A 646 -1.28 18.59 -9.44
C TYR A 646 -0.46 17.58 -10.26
N SER A 647 0.36 16.80 -9.55
CA SER A 647 1.09 15.66 -10.06
C SER A 647 0.87 14.43 -9.20
N CYS A 648 0.74 13.28 -9.86
CA CYS A 648 0.56 11.99 -9.20
C CYS A 648 1.32 10.88 -9.93
N THR A 649 1.57 9.78 -9.24
CA THR A 649 2.24 8.64 -9.88
C THR A 649 1.29 7.92 -10.81
N LEU A 650 1.84 7.35 -11.90
CA LEU A 650 1.07 6.56 -12.87
C LEU A 650 0.26 5.42 -12.20
N HIS A 651 0.82 4.79 -11.16
CA HIS A 651 0.14 3.76 -10.36
C HIS A 651 -1.05 4.30 -9.57
N LYS A 652 -0.88 5.43 -8.87
CA LYS A 652 -1.95 6.03 -8.06
C LYS A 652 -3.09 6.60 -8.92
N PHE A 653 -2.80 7.00 -10.16
CA PHE A 653 -3.79 7.54 -11.08
C PHE A 653 -4.56 6.45 -11.86
N GLN A 654 -4.32 5.17 -11.58
CA GLN A 654 -5.11 4.06 -12.13
C GLN A 654 -6.58 4.18 -11.68
N GLY A 655 -7.52 3.96 -12.60
CA GLY A 655 -8.95 4.17 -12.36
C GLY A 655 -9.41 5.64 -12.35
N SER A 656 -8.50 6.61 -12.46
CA SER A 656 -8.85 8.04 -12.58
C SER A 656 -8.82 8.52 -14.04
N ALA A 657 -9.38 9.69 -14.32
CA ALA A 657 -9.31 10.32 -15.64
C ALA A 657 -9.24 11.85 -15.53
N ALA A 658 -8.59 12.50 -16.50
CA ALA A 658 -8.48 13.96 -16.62
C ALA A 658 -8.74 14.39 -18.07
N LYS A 659 -9.11 15.65 -18.33
CA LYS A 659 -9.25 16.14 -19.72
C LYS A 659 -7.90 16.16 -20.41
N VAL A 660 -6.88 16.70 -19.73
CA VAL A 660 -5.51 16.79 -20.24
C VAL A 660 -4.54 16.08 -19.31
N VAL A 661 -3.70 15.22 -19.89
CA VAL A 661 -2.59 14.57 -19.19
C VAL A 661 -1.27 15.11 -19.71
N ILE A 662 -0.39 15.53 -18.81
CA ILE A 662 1.02 15.76 -19.11
C ILE A 662 1.80 14.56 -18.59
N LEU A 663 2.21 13.67 -19.50
CA LEU A 663 2.98 12.47 -19.16
C LEU A 663 4.47 12.80 -19.14
N PHE A 664 5.15 12.48 -18.05
CA PHE A 664 6.58 12.74 -17.88
C PHE A 664 7.40 11.45 -17.76
N THR A 665 8.29 11.21 -18.73
CA THR A 665 9.15 10.02 -18.78
C THR A 665 10.64 10.38 -18.94
N PRO A 666 11.27 10.87 -17.86
CA PRO A 666 12.68 11.21 -17.88
C PRO A 666 13.56 9.97 -17.94
N SER A 667 14.79 10.12 -18.46
CA SER A 667 15.77 9.04 -18.52
C SER A 667 16.13 8.43 -17.17
N SER A 668 16.06 9.19 -16.09
CA SER A 668 16.23 8.71 -14.70
C SER A 668 15.19 7.66 -14.30
N HIS A 669 14.03 7.60 -14.98
CA HIS A 669 12.95 6.65 -14.66
C HIS A 669 13.00 5.37 -15.50
N THR A 670 14.00 5.20 -16.36
CA THR A 670 14.14 4.06 -17.31
C THR A 670 13.83 2.70 -16.67
N TYR A 671 14.35 2.43 -15.47
CA TYR A 671 14.22 1.11 -14.85
C TYR A 671 12.75 0.74 -14.53
N MET A 672 11.96 1.72 -14.09
CA MET A 672 10.57 1.53 -13.68
C MET A 672 9.60 1.57 -14.86
N LEU A 673 9.94 2.33 -15.91
CA LEU A 673 9.10 2.46 -17.09
C LEU A 673 8.97 1.13 -17.84
N ASN A 674 7.75 0.85 -18.28
CA ASN A 674 7.37 -0.29 -19.09
C ASN A 674 6.13 0.07 -19.92
N SER A 675 5.76 -0.77 -20.89
CA SER A 675 4.64 -0.50 -21.79
C SER A 675 3.30 -0.45 -21.06
N ASN A 676 3.07 -1.28 -20.03
CA ASN A 676 1.86 -1.26 -19.21
C ASN A 676 1.71 0.09 -18.49
N LEU A 677 2.80 0.61 -17.90
CA LEU A 677 2.81 1.86 -17.13
C LEU A 677 2.55 3.07 -18.02
N ILE A 678 3.18 3.11 -19.20
CA ILE A 678 2.91 4.15 -20.20
C ILE A 678 1.47 4.02 -20.69
N TYR A 679 1.00 2.81 -21.01
CA TYR A 679 -0.38 2.58 -21.45
C TYR A 679 -1.41 3.06 -20.43
N VAL A 680 -1.18 2.84 -19.12
CA VAL A 680 -2.05 3.40 -18.08
C VAL A 680 -2.10 4.93 -18.20
N GLY A 681 -0.97 5.63 -18.23
CA GLY A 681 -0.93 7.09 -18.40
C GLY A 681 -1.63 7.56 -19.68
N LEU A 682 -1.44 6.82 -20.78
CA LEU A 682 -2.03 7.09 -22.08
C LEU A 682 -3.52 6.77 -22.19
N THR A 683 -4.14 6.20 -21.16
CA THR A 683 -5.55 5.83 -21.19
C THR A 683 -6.39 6.59 -20.16
N ARG A 684 -5.77 7.53 -19.43
CA ARG A 684 -6.43 8.38 -18.43
C ARG A 684 -6.83 9.76 -18.95
N MET A 685 -6.34 10.23 -20.10
CA MET A 685 -6.80 11.49 -20.68
C MET A 685 -8.18 11.33 -21.34
N LYS A 686 -8.93 12.41 -21.51
CA LYS A 686 -10.18 12.43 -22.30
C LYS A 686 -10.02 13.17 -23.62
N GLU A 687 -9.18 14.21 -23.65
CA GLU A 687 -9.05 15.09 -24.81
C GLU A 687 -7.63 15.16 -25.37
N LYS A 688 -6.63 15.41 -24.51
CA LYS A 688 -5.27 15.71 -24.99
C LYS A 688 -4.18 15.15 -24.11
N CYS A 689 -3.06 14.77 -24.73
CA CYS A 689 -1.86 14.37 -24.01
C CYS A 689 -0.60 15.06 -24.52
N PHE A 690 0.14 15.64 -23.57
CA PHE A 690 1.48 16.16 -23.77
C PHE A 690 2.46 15.20 -23.12
N HIS A 691 3.19 14.44 -23.92
CA HIS A 691 4.18 13.50 -23.42
C HIS A 691 5.58 14.12 -23.50
N ILE A 692 6.10 14.54 -22.36
CA ILE A 692 7.43 15.11 -22.19
C ILE A 692 8.37 13.99 -21.77
N GLY A 693 9.30 13.60 -22.63
CA GLY A 693 10.08 12.40 -22.39
C GLY A 693 11.38 12.34 -23.16
N ASP A 694 12.28 11.49 -22.67
CA ASP A 694 13.48 11.08 -23.42
C ASP A 694 13.09 9.97 -24.41
N LEU A 695 13.39 10.18 -25.69
CA LEU A 695 12.97 9.28 -26.77
C LEU A 695 13.50 7.85 -26.57
N ASP A 696 14.78 7.69 -26.24
CA ASP A 696 15.40 6.38 -26.02
C ASP A 696 14.81 5.65 -24.82
N THR A 697 14.44 6.40 -23.79
CA THR A 697 13.78 5.88 -22.60
C THR A 697 12.39 5.37 -22.92
N VAL A 698 11.61 6.11 -23.70
CA VAL A 698 10.28 5.69 -24.14
C VAL A 698 10.37 4.46 -25.04
N ASN A 699 11.26 4.46 -26.04
CA ASN A 699 11.43 3.33 -26.95
C ASN A 699 11.87 2.05 -26.20
N ARG A 700 12.79 2.15 -25.24
CA ARG A 700 13.16 1.00 -24.38
C ARG A 700 11.99 0.53 -23.50
N ALA A 701 11.22 1.46 -22.93
CA ALA A 701 10.09 1.13 -22.08
C ALA A 701 8.97 0.39 -22.84
N ILE A 702 8.68 0.78 -24.09
CA ILE A 702 7.65 0.15 -24.93
C ILE A 702 7.94 -1.34 -25.17
N LEU A 703 9.20 -1.74 -25.24
CA LEU A 703 9.61 -3.13 -25.48
C LEU A 703 9.54 -4.01 -24.22
N LYS A 704 9.41 -3.41 -23.03
CA LYS A 704 9.29 -4.12 -21.76
C LYS A 704 7.81 -4.21 -21.36
N LYS A 705 7.27 -5.41 -21.25
CA LYS A 705 5.90 -5.64 -20.74
C LYS A 705 5.95 -6.43 -19.44
N GLU A 706 5.45 -5.84 -18.37
CA GLU A 706 5.57 -6.41 -17.02
C GLU A 706 4.81 -7.74 -16.90
N ASN A 707 3.61 -7.80 -17.48
CA ASN A 707 2.76 -8.99 -17.50
C ASN A 707 3.45 -10.19 -18.19
N LEU A 708 4.46 -9.98 -19.04
CA LEU A 708 5.19 -11.06 -19.71
C LEU A 708 6.46 -11.48 -18.95
N SER A 709 6.83 -10.75 -17.89
CA SER A 709 8.06 -10.96 -17.12
C SER A 709 7.84 -11.69 -15.80
N ARG A 710 6.58 -11.83 -15.36
CA ARG A 710 6.22 -12.49 -14.11
C ARG A 710 6.19 -14.01 -14.30
N ASN A 711 6.88 -14.73 -13.42
CA ASN A 711 6.86 -16.19 -13.42
C ASN A 711 5.86 -16.69 -12.38
N THR A 712 4.88 -17.49 -12.81
CA THR A 712 3.79 -18.01 -11.99
C THR A 712 3.67 -19.53 -12.08
N TRP A 713 3.11 -20.19 -11.06
CA TRP A 713 2.73 -21.60 -11.14
C TRP A 713 1.31 -21.79 -11.69
N LEU A 714 0.50 -20.72 -11.66
CA LEU A 714 -0.88 -20.74 -12.12
C LEU A 714 -0.95 -20.99 -13.63
N ASN A 715 -1.40 -22.18 -14.01
CA ASN A 715 -1.68 -22.56 -15.39
C ASN A 715 -2.94 -23.44 -15.42
N ILE A 716 -4.02 -22.89 -15.98
CA ILE A 716 -5.39 -23.43 -15.94
C ILE A 716 -5.76 -24.12 -17.25
#